data_AF-A0A3Q0F6L6-F1
#
_entry.id   AF-A0A3Q0F6L6-F1
#
_cell.length_a   1.000
_cell.length_b   1.000
_cell.length_c   1.000
_cell.angle_alpha   90.00
_cell.angle_beta   90.00
_cell.angle_gamma   90.00
#
_symmetry.space_group_name_H-M   'P 1'
#
loop_
_entity.id
_entity.type
_entity.pdbx_description
1 polymer ?
#
loop_
_entity_poly.entity_id
_entity_poly.type
_entity_poly.pdbx_seq_one_letter_code
_entity_poly.pdbx_strand_id
1 'polypeptide(L)'
;MAGNMSDSSGSKGANILLNHDFSRGLNSWHLNSCTGHVISALGANCAVITDRKECWQGLEQDITDRISTGYTYTVLACVGVSSVSQGSSDVLATLKLEYHDSATSYLFIGRTSVNKDSWEKLEGTFSLSTMPDRVVFYLEGPAPGVDLLIRSVEINCSTPNNNTTGTTCVSAGDENIIINPQFDDGLNNWSGRGCKIVLHDSMNDGKIVPKSGKFFASATERTQNWNGIQQDITGRVQRKLAYEVTALVRIFGNNVSTADVRATLWVQAPDLKEQYIGIANLQATDKDWVTLQGKFLLNGSPSKVVLYLEGPPPGTDILLNNLVLKHAAKIPPSTPPDVKNVTFGVNIIQNSNLADGTDGWFPLGNCTLSVKSGSPHIIPPMARDSLGPHELLSGRYILVTNRTQTWMGPAQIITDKVKLFLTYQVSAWVRIGSGSSGPQNVNVALGVDNQWVNGGQTEVSDDTWHEIGGSFRIEKQPSKVMVYVQGPASGVDLMVAGLQIFPVDRHARFRYLKIQTDKIRKRDVVLKFSGLDSGSYANTSVQVRQTQNDFPIGTCISRSNIDNEDFVDFMVKHFNWVVFGNELKWYWTEPQQGNFNYKDADDLLSLCQKHNIQTRGHCIFWDVEGVVQQWIKSLNKNDLMTAVQNRLNGLLTRYKGKFSHYDVNNEMLHGSFFQDRLGKDIRANMFKTANQLDPSATLFVNDYHVEDGCDTRSSPDKYIHHILDLQEQGAPVGGIGIQGHIDSPIGPIVSSSLDKLGILGLPIWFTELDVSSINEYVRADDLEVMLREAMAHPALEGIMLWGFWELFMSRDNAHLVNAEGDINEAGKRFLALKQEWLSHSRGHVDEQGQYNFRGFHGTYNVQVVTPSKKISKTFVLDKGDTPMVVSIDL
;
A
#
# COMPACT_ATOMS: atom_id res chain seq x y z
N MET A 1 68.91 -3.19 24.58
CA MET A 1 69.17 -4.59 24.14
C MET A 1 67.81 -5.27 24.16
N ALA A 2 67.18 -5.55 23.01
CA ALA A 2 67.43 -6.75 22.19
C ALA A 2 67.45 -8.00 23.08
N GLY A 3 66.60 -9.00 22.95
CA GLY A 3 65.68 -9.43 21.90
C GLY A 3 65.54 -10.96 21.99
N ASN A 4 64.48 -11.50 21.38
CA ASN A 4 64.25 -12.90 21.00
C ASN A 4 63.99 -13.93 22.11
N MET A 5 63.19 -14.98 21.90
CA MET A 5 62.17 -15.41 20.94
C MET A 5 61.63 -16.70 21.60
N SER A 6 60.32 -16.97 21.55
CA SER A 6 59.80 -18.31 21.89
C SER A 6 58.96 -18.84 20.73
N ASP A 7 59.44 -20.00 20.27
CA ASP A 7 58.82 -21.13 19.57
C ASP A 7 57.52 -20.98 18.77
N SER A 8 57.66 -21.34 17.49
CA SER A 8 56.60 -21.80 16.60
C SER A 8 56.61 -23.33 16.50
N SER A 9 55.47 -23.98 16.77
CA SER A 9 55.05 -25.19 16.03
C SER A 9 53.52 -25.24 15.99
N GLY A 10 52.95 -25.39 14.79
CA GLY A 10 51.51 -25.28 14.51
C GLY A 10 50.77 -26.62 14.42
N SER A 11 49.43 -26.54 14.45
CA SER A 11 48.51 -27.65 14.21
C SER A 11 47.33 -27.19 13.32
N LYS A 12 47.07 -27.91 12.23
CA LYS A 12 45.95 -27.76 11.29
C LYS A 12 44.60 -28.08 11.97
N GLY A 13 43.49 -27.57 11.42
CA GLY A 13 42.13 -27.68 11.96
C GLY A 13 41.72 -29.09 12.39
N ALA A 14 41.35 -29.24 13.66
CA ALA A 14 40.91 -30.50 14.26
C ALA A 14 39.39 -30.66 14.12
N ASN A 15 38.94 -31.89 13.86
CA ASN A 15 37.52 -32.26 13.87
C ASN A 15 36.91 -32.00 15.26
N ILE A 16 35.78 -31.31 15.31
CA ILE A 16 35.11 -31.01 16.58
C ILE A 16 34.35 -32.21 17.14
N LEU A 17 34.01 -33.23 16.35
CA LEU A 17 33.33 -34.44 16.84
C LEU A 17 34.29 -35.38 17.57
N LEU A 18 33.80 -35.98 18.66
CA LEU A 18 34.51 -37.01 19.42
C LEU A 18 34.17 -38.38 18.83
N ASN A 19 35.17 -39.26 18.78
CA ASN A 19 35.00 -40.64 18.32
C ASN A 19 34.34 -40.73 16.92
N HIS A 20 34.73 -39.81 16.03
CA HIS A 20 34.20 -39.67 14.67
C HIS A 20 34.33 -40.88 13.75
N ASP A 21 35.25 -41.79 14.07
CA ASP A 21 35.64 -42.97 13.30
C ASP A 21 35.14 -44.27 13.96
N PHE A 22 34.38 -44.15 15.05
CA PHE A 22 33.82 -45.25 15.83
C PHE A 22 34.85 -46.25 16.37
N SER A 23 36.13 -45.86 16.49
CA SER A 23 37.22 -46.69 17.03
C SER A 23 37.02 -47.12 18.47
N ARG A 24 36.22 -46.38 19.24
CA ARG A 24 35.84 -46.70 20.62
C ARG A 24 34.36 -47.12 20.75
N GLY A 25 33.80 -47.75 19.72
CA GLY A 25 32.38 -48.09 19.66
C GLY A 25 31.51 -46.84 19.45
N LEU A 26 30.32 -46.80 20.06
CA LEU A 26 29.43 -45.61 20.04
C LEU A 26 29.71 -44.62 21.18
N ASN A 27 30.88 -44.68 21.83
CA ASN A 27 31.24 -43.74 22.88
C ASN A 27 31.15 -42.29 22.35
N SER A 28 30.55 -41.38 23.14
CA SER A 28 30.27 -39.98 22.79
C SER A 28 29.18 -39.75 21.73
N TRP A 29 28.51 -40.81 21.26
CA TRP A 29 27.35 -40.74 20.39
C TRP A 29 26.10 -41.29 21.12
N HIS A 30 24.95 -40.69 20.85
CA HIS A 30 23.66 -41.08 21.38
C HIS A 30 22.76 -41.61 20.26
N LEU A 31 21.99 -42.65 20.56
CA LEU A 31 21.00 -43.21 19.64
C LEU A 31 19.65 -42.54 19.90
N ASN A 32 19.12 -41.86 18.88
CA ASN A 32 17.85 -41.16 19.01
C ASN A 32 16.69 -42.12 18.75
N SER A 33 16.15 -42.70 19.82
CA SER A 33 14.98 -43.60 19.78
C SER A 33 15.12 -44.81 18.84
N CYS A 34 16.36 -45.29 18.62
CA CYS A 34 16.72 -46.42 17.76
C CYS A 34 17.77 -47.32 18.45
N THR A 35 18.12 -48.44 17.82
CA THR A 35 19.20 -49.32 18.28
C THR A 35 20.44 -49.17 17.40
N GLY A 36 21.63 -49.45 17.93
CA GLY A 36 22.84 -49.35 17.12
C GLY A 36 24.04 -50.03 17.75
N HIS A 37 24.92 -50.51 16.89
CA HIS A 37 26.15 -51.19 17.27
C HIS A 37 27.26 -50.87 16.26
N VAL A 38 28.51 -51.16 16.62
CA VAL A 38 29.65 -50.97 15.73
C VAL A 38 30.12 -52.32 15.22
N ILE A 39 30.30 -52.44 13.90
CA ILE A 39 30.95 -53.58 13.26
C ILE A 39 32.35 -53.16 12.78
N SER A 40 33.32 -54.05 12.93
CA SER A 40 34.68 -53.86 12.41
C SER A 40 34.90 -54.81 11.22
N ALA A 41 35.11 -54.27 10.03
CA ALA A 41 35.40 -55.06 8.82
C ALA A 41 36.57 -54.44 8.05
N LEU A 42 37.56 -55.26 7.66
CA LEU A 42 38.72 -54.87 6.84
C LEU A 42 39.51 -53.65 7.38
N GLY A 43 39.55 -53.46 8.71
CA GLY A 43 40.32 -52.38 9.35
C GLY A 43 39.58 -51.05 9.52
N ALA A 44 38.30 -50.96 9.15
CA ALA A 44 37.46 -49.78 9.41
C ALA A 44 36.26 -50.15 10.31
N ASN A 45 35.93 -49.26 11.25
CA ASN A 45 34.74 -49.39 12.08
C ASN A 45 33.56 -48.70 11.40
N CYS A 46 32.37 -49.28 11.55
CA CYS A 46 31.13 -48.75 10.99
C CYS A 46 30.04 -48.82 12.06
N ALA A 47 29.39 -47.70 12.34
CA ALA A 47 28.18 -47.64 13.13
C ALA A 47 27.00 -48.09 12.27
N VAL A 48 26.25 -49.07 12.76
CA VAL A 48 25.04 -49.62 12.14
C VAL A 48 23.87 -49.24 13.02
N ILE A 49 22.96 -48.42 12.51
CA ILE A 49 21.78 -47.92 13.23
C ILE A 49 20.54 -48.63 12.72
N THR A 50 19.93 -49.43 13.59
CA THR A 50 18.84 -50.38 13.30
C THR A 50 17.58 -50.02 14.11
N ASP A 51 16.50 -50.80 13.94
CA ASP A 51 15.19 -50.61 14.59
C ASP A 51 14.60 -49.19 14.47
N ARG A 52 14.87 -48.53 13.33
CA ARG A 52 14.37 -47.18 13.04
C ARG A 52 12.90 -47.24 12.60
N LYS A 53 12.00 -46.69 13.41
CA LYS A 53 10.54 -46.62 13.15
C LYS A 53 10.10 -45.33 12.47
N GLU A 54 10.94 -44.29 12.53
CA GLU A 54 10.69 -42.98 11.93
C GLU A 54 11.95 -42.48 11.21
N CYS A 55 11.80 -41.64 10.18
CA CYS A 55 12.95 -41.19 9.37
C CYS A 55 13.92 -40.26 10.13
N TRP A 56 13.46 -39.57 11.19
CA TRP A 56 14.28 -38.68 12.02
C TRP A 56 15.12 -39.41 13.08
N GLN A 57 14.90 -40.72 13.28
CA GLN A 57 15.69 -41.51 14.21
C GLN A 57 17.06 -41.77 13.62
N GLY A 58 18.11 -41.68 14.44
CA GLY A 58 19.47 -41.74 13.94
C GLY A 58 20.53 -41.62 15.03
N LEU A 59 21.75 -41.25 14.62
CA LEU A 59 22.90 -41.12 15.51
C LEU A 59 23.22 -39.64 15.74
N GLU A 60 23.31 -39.24 17.01
CA GLU A 60 23.44 -37.83 17.41
C GLU A 60 24.60 -37.58 18.40
N GLN A 61 25.17 -36.37 18.37
CA GLN A 61 26.20 -35.93 19.30
C GLN A 61 26.02 -34.45 19.64
N ASP A 62 26.04 -34.13 20.94
CA ASP A 62 25.94 -32.76 21.44
C ASP A 62 27.24 -32.00 21.18
N ILE A 63 27.19 -30.95 20.36
CA ILE A 63 28.35 -30.15 19.95
C ILE A 63 28.37 -28.75 20.55
N THR A 64 27.49 -28.47 21.52
CA THR A 64 27.27 -27.13 22.10
C THR A 64 28.58 -26.45 22.50
N ASP A 65 29.41 -27.09 23.31
CA ASP A 65 30.66 -26.49 23.82
C ASP A 65 31.82 -26.46 22.81
N ARG A 66 31.56 -26.89 21.56
CA ARG A 66 32.59 -27.10 20.53
C ARG A 66 32.37 -26.28 19.27
N ILE A 67 31.32 -25.47 19.26
CA ILE A 67 31.04 -24.51 18.21
C ILE A 67 30.91 -23.10 18.80
N SER A 68 31.02 -22.10 17.94
CA SER A 68 30.88 -20.69 18.31
C SER A 68 30.18 -19.94 17.19
N THR A 69 29.38 -18.94 17.55
CA THR A 69 28.69 -18.08 16.58
C THR A 69 29.68 -17.33 15.71
N GLY A 70 29.32 -17.09 14.44
CA GLY A 70 30.16 -16.34 13.49
C GLY A 70 31.28 -17.15 12.83
N TYR A 71 31.41 -18.44 13.14
CA TYR A 71 32.28 -19.37 12.41
C TYR A 71 31.47 -20.28 11.47
N THR A 72 32.06 -20.64 10.34
CA THR A 72 31.50 -21.61 9.40
C THR A 72 32.12 -22.98 9.67
N TYR A 73 31.25 -23.98 9.82
CA TYR A 73 31.61 -25.37 10.02
C TYR A 73 31.26 -26.18 8.77
N THR A 74 32.21 -26.95 8.28
CA THR A 74 32.00 -27.88 7.16
C THR A 74 31.78 -29.27 7.71
N VAL A 75 30.68 -29.90 7.31
CA VAL A 75 30.29 -31.26 7.69
C VAL A 75 30.56 -32.20 6.52
N LEU A 76 31.32 -33.26 6.76
CA LEU A 76 31.58 -34.34 5.82
C LEU A 76 31.25 -35.67 6.52
N ALA A 77 30.33 -36.47 5.97
CA ALA A 77 30.03 -37.79 6.48
C ALA A 77 30.11 -38.85 5.37
N CYS A 78 30.65 -40.02 5.70
CA CYS A 78 30.62 -41.18 4.81
C CYS A 78 29.52 -42.13 5.28
N VAL A 79 28.45 -42.22 4.49
CA VAL A 79 27.19 -42.88 4.88
C VAL A 79 26.79 -43.97 3.87
N GLY A 80 26.15 -45.01 4.37
CA GLY A 80 25.68 -46.19 3.66
C GLY A 80 24.26 -46.56 4.12
N VAL A 81 23.57 -47.45 3.42
CA VAL A 81 22.26 -47.97 3.85
C VAL A 81 22.16 -49.50 3.65
N SER A 82 21.48 -50.19 4.55
CA SER A 82 21.14 -51.61 4.37
C SER A 82 19.72 -51.70 3.76
N SER A 83 19.61 -51.97 2.45
CA SER A 83 18.31 -52.08 1.76
C SER A 83 18.15 -53.46 1.11
N VAL A 84 16.90 -53.95 1.03
CA VAL A 84 16.52 -55.18 0.30
C VAL A 84 15.89 -54.86 -1.07
N SER A 85 15.57 -53.60 -1.36
CA SER A 85 14.89 -53.13 -2.60
C SER A 85 15.78 -52.24 -3.48
N GLN A 86 15.57 -52.28 -4.82
CA GLN A 86 16.39 -51.63 -5.87
C GLN A 86 16.32 -50.07 -5.94
N GLY A 87 16.07 -49.36 -4.84
CA GLY A 87 15.96 -47.89 -4.82
C GLY A 87 17.04 -47.17 -4.01
N SER A 88 17.37 -45.93 -4.38
CA SER A 88 18.21 -45.01 -3.60
C SER A 88 17.46 -44.50 -2.37
N SER A 89 18.13 -44.37 -1.23
CA SER A 89 17.55 -43.83 0.01
C SER A 89 18.32 -42.59 0.48
N ASP A 90 17.61 -41.59 0.98
CA ASP A 90 18.25 -40.35 1.40
C ASP A 90 18.78 -40.41 2.84
N VAL A 91 19.99 -39.92 3.02
CA VAL A 91 20.58 -39.64 4.33
C VAL A 91 20.82 -38.14 4.44
N LEU A 92 20.43 -37.56 5.57
CA LEU A 92 20.47 -36.13 5.86
C LEU A 92 21.36 -35.87 7.07
N ALA A 93 21.98 -34.69 7.10
CA ALA A 93 22.63 -34.13 8.28
C ALA A 93 21.84 -32.90 8.73
N THR A 94 21.53 -32.85 10.03
CA THR A 94 20.68 -31.81 10.62
C THR A 94 21.24 -31.40 11.99
N LEU A 95 21.06 -30.13 12.36
CA LEU A 95 21.25 -29.67 13.73
C LEU A 95 19.90 -29.51 14.42
N LYS A 96 19.80 -30.01 15.63
CA LYS A 96 18.72 -29.70 16.57
C LYS A 96 19.17 -28.55 17.47
N LEU A 97 18.43 -27.45 17.46
CA LEU A 97 18.71 -26.22 18.21
C LEU A 97 17.65 -26.05 19.30
N GLU A 98 18.07 -26.12 20.56
CA GLU A 98 17.19 -25.97 21.72
C GLU A 98 17.47 -24.61 22.38
N TYR A 99 16.41 -23.82 22.59
CA TYR A 99 16.44 -22.51 23.23
C TYR A 99 15.49 -22.50 24.44
N HIS A 100 15.85 -21.79 25.50
CA HIS A 100 15.05 -21.63 26.71
C HIS A 100 13.71 -20.96 26.34
N ASP A 101 12.60 -21.57 26.73
CA ASP A 101 11.22 -21.12 26.49
C ASP A 101 10.78 -20.96 25.02
N SER A 102 11.47 -21.60 24.07
CA SER A 102 11.05 -21.64 22.65
C SER A 102 10.95 -23.07 22.11
N ALA A 103 10.17 -23.26 21.05
CA ALA A 103 10.11 -24.55 20.36
C ALA A 103 11.48 -24.93 19.78
N THR A 104 11.85 -26.22 19.88
CA THR A 104 13.06 -26.77 19.24
C THR A 104 13.04 -26.47 17.75
N SER A 105 14.12 -25.86 17.26
CA SER A 105 14.34 -25.58 15.84
C SER A 105 15.27 -26.63 15.23
N TYR A 106 15.16 -26.85 13.92
CA TYR A 106 16.00 -27.78 13.19
C TYR A 106 16.63 -27.08 11.99
N LEU A 107 17.95 -27.16 11.88
CA LEU A 107 18.72 -26.57 10.78
C LEU A 107 19.27 -27.69 9.90
N PHE A 108 18.75 -27.80 8.68
CA PHE A 108 19.24 -28.74 7.68
C PHE A 108 20.64 -28.33 7.19
N ILE A 109 21.57 -29.29 7.12
CA ILE A 109 22.97 -29.07 6.72
C ILE A 109 23.24 -29.58 5.31
N GLY A 110 22.79 -30.80 4.99
CA GLY A 110 23.07 -31.44 3.70
C GLY A 110 22.36 -32.79 3.55
N ARG A 111 22.20 -33.25 2.30
CA ARG A 111 21.53 -34.51 1.93
C ARG A 111 22.36 -35.23 0.87
N THR A 112 22.40 -36.55 0.94
CA THR A 112 22.92 -37.40 -0.14
C THR A 112 22.01 -38.61 -0.34
N SER A 113 21.90 -39.09 -1.58
CA SER A 113 21.09 -40.27 -1.92
C SER A 113 22.02 -41.48 -2.06
N VAL A 114 21.80 -42.50 -1.22
CA VAL A 114 22.67 -43.66 -1.06
C VAL A 114 22.02 -44.90 -1.67
N ASN A 115 22.76 -45.65 -2.48
CA ASN A 115 22.31 -46.92 -3.05
C ASN A 115 22.71 -48.10 -2.16
N LYS A 116 22.03 -49.24 -2.35
CA LYS A 116 22.39 -50.49 -1.67
C LYS A 116 23.84 -50.85 -1.98
N ASP A 117 24.60 -51.18 -0.94
CA ASP A 117 26.02 -51.57 -0.99
C ASP A 117 27.00 -50.47 -1.49
N SER A 118 26.55 -49.21 -1.61
CA SER A 118 27.43 -48.06 -1.87
C SER A 118 27.69 -47.21 -0.62
N TRP A 119 28.82 -46.53 -0.62
CA TRP A 119 29.20 -45.55 0.40
C TRP A 119 29.25 -44.18 -0.27
N GLU A 120 28.38 -43.28 0.15
CA GLU A 120 28.32 -41.93 -0.41
C GLU A 120 28.86 -40.90 0.58
N LYS A 121 29.35 -39.79 0.02
CA LYS A 121 29.77 -38.63 0.79
C LYS A 121 28.58 -37.69 0.95
N LEU A 122 28.23 -37.38 2.19
CA LEU A 122 27.33 -36.30 2.55
C LEU A 122 28.19 -35.08 2.90
N GLU A 123 27.91 -33.95 2.26
CA GLU A 123 28.62 -32.70 2.48
C GLU A 123 27.62 -31.56 2.71
N GLY A 124 27.97 -30.66 3.61
CA GLY A 124 27.18 -29.46 3.89
C GLY A 124 27.92 -28.51 4.83
N THR A 125 27.38 -27.32 5.03
CA THR A 125 27.98 -26.30 5.90
C THR A 125 26.92 -25.68 6.79
N PHE A 126 27.31 -25.28 8.00
CA PHE A 126 26.44 -24.48 8.86
C PHE A 126 27.21 -23.34 9.55
N SER A 127 26.48 -22.29 9.90
CA SER A 127 26.92 -21.23 10.79
C SER A 127 25.74 -20.81 11.67
N LEU A 128 26.04 -20.40 12.91
CA LEU A 128 25.04 -19.92 13.85
C LEU A 128 25.25 -18.43 14.10
N SER A 129 24.19 -17.63 13.97
CA SER A 129 24.20 -16.19 14.25
C SER A 129 23.97 -15.88 15.73
N THR A 130 23.25 -16.75 16.44
CA THR A 130 23.05 -16.73 17.90
C THR A 130 23.29 -18.13 18.45
N MET A 131 23.84 -18.22 19.66
CA MET A 131 24.17 -19.50 20.30
C MET A 131 22.92 -20.05 21.00
N PRO A 132 22.40 -21.23 20.62
CA PRO A 132 21.34 -21.91 21.37
C PRO A 132 21.86 -22.45 22.70
N ASP A 133 20.95 -22.74 23.64
CA ASP A 133 21.31 -23.35 24.92
C ASP A 133 21.87 -24.76 24.74
N ARG A 134 21.41 -25.46 23.69
CA ARG A 134 21.95 -26.77 23.30
C ARG A 134 21.88 -26.99 21.79
N VAL A 135 22.98 -27.49 21.23
CA VAL A 135 23.13 -27.80 19.80
C VAL A 135 23.55 -29.25 19.63
N VAL A 136 22.67 -30.03 19.01
CA VAL A 136 22.92 -31.46 18.74
C VAL A 136 23.03 -31.68 17.25
N PHE A 137 24.18 -32.20 16.81
CA PHE A 137 24.34 -32.70 15.44
C PHE A 137 23.79 -34.12 15.34
N TYR A 138 23.02 -34.41 14.30
CA TYR A 138 22.56 -35.78 14.05
C TYR A 138 22.44 -36.11 12.57
N LEU A 139 22.64 -37.39 12.27
CA LEU A 139 22.41 -37.97 10.94
C LEU A 139 21.09 -38.71 10.95
N GLU A 140 20.22 -38.38 10.00
CA GLU A 140 18.87 -38.91 9.87
C GLU A 140 18.58 -39.37 8.44
N GLY A 141 17.40 -39.94 8.22
CA GLY A 141 17.17 -40.83 7.08
C GLY A 141 17.99 -42.13 7.22
N PRO A 142 17.79 -43.14 6.36
CA PRO A 142 16.74 -43.33 5.34
C PRO A 142 15.33 -43.57 5.92
N ALA A 143 14.37 -44.00 5.09
CA ALA A 143 13.00 -44.32 5.49
C ALA A 143 12.93 -45.36 6.64
N PRO A 144 11.81 -45.40 7.40
CA PRO A 144 11.62 -46.40 8.46
C PRO A 144 11.90 -47.82 8.02
N GLY A 145 12.60 -48.59 8.85
CA GLY A 145 12.98 -49.99 8.61
C GLY A 145 14.23 -50.20 7.74
N VAL A 146 14.87 -49.13 7.25
CA VAL A 146 16.16 -49.20 6.53
C VAL A 146 17.28 -48.79 7.49
N ASP A 147 18.31 -49.63 7.61
CA ASP A 147 19.42 -49.35 8.52
C ASP A 147 20.33 -48.25 7.96
N LEU A 148 20.72 -47.32 8.82
CA LEU A 148 21.69 -46.27 8.51
C LEU A 148 23.10 -46.77 8.88
N LEU A 149 24.01 -46.75 7.91
CA LEU A 149 25.41 -47.10 8.09
C LEU A 149 26.27 -45.83 8.08
N ILE A 150 27.13 -45.65 9.07
CA ILE A 150 27.99 -44.45 9.17
C ILE A 150 29.43 -44.94 9.40
N ARG A 151 30.35 -44.51 8.53
CA ARG A 151 31.78 -44.88 8.62
C ARG A 151 32.60 -43.79 9.28
N SER A 152 32.35 -42.53 8.94
CA SER A 152 33.03 -41.40 9.56
C SER A 152 32.18 -40.13 9.50
N VAL A 153 32.38 -39.23 10.47
CA VAL A 153 31.77 -37.89 10.47
C VAL A 153 32.79 -36.85 10.88
N GLU A 154 33.12 -35.94 9.99
CA GLU A 154 34.02 -34.82 10.23
C GLU A 154 33.25 -33.50 10.23
N ILE A 155 33.45 -32.71 11.29
CA ILE A 155 33.00 -31.33 11.35
C ILE A 155 34.24 -30.46 11.63
N ASN A 156 34.63 -29.67 10.65
CA ASN A 156 35.84 -28.85 10.71
C ASN A 156 35.48 -27.36 10.67
N CYS A 157 36.10 -26.57 11.53
CA CYS A 157 35.96 -25.11 11.54
C CYS A 157 36.98 -24.48 10.58
N SER A 158 36.51 -23.68 9.63
CA SER A 158 37.40 -22.89 8.77
C SER A 158 37.76 -21.56 9.45
N THR A 159 39.02 -21.36 9.86
CA THR A 159 39.53 -20.04 10.29
C THR A 159 39.86 -19.18 9.07
N PRO A 160 39.54 -17.87 9.05
CA PRO A 160 39.94 -16.98 7.98
C PRO A 160 41.48 -16.85 7.93
N ASN A 161 42.09 -17.18 6.79
CA ASN A 161 43.48 -16.83 6.53
C ASN A 161 43.57 -15.30 6.41
N ASN A 162 44.03 -14.65 7.48
CA ASN A 162 44.46 -13.26 7.46
C ASN A 162 45.69 -13.12 6.57
N ASN A 163 45.49 -12.69 5.31
CA ASN A 163 46.42 -11.82 4.57
C ASN A 163 45.85 -11.52 3.18
N THR A 164 44.97 -10.52 3.10
CA THR A 164 45.09 -9.41 2.13
C THR A 164 44.05 -8.35 2.47
N THR A 165 44.54 -7.17 2.77
CA THR A 165 43.81 -5.92 2.97
C THR A 165 42.89 -5.60 1.79
N GLY A 166 41.60 -5.50 2.06
CA GLY A 166 40.58 -5.06 1.12
C GLY A 166 39.24 -5.02 1.84
N THR A 167 38.93 -3.89 2.46
CA THR A 167 37.72 -3.65 3.23
C THR A 167 36.48 -3.71 2.33
N THR A 168 35.76 -4.82 2.35
CA THR A 168 34.33 -4.87 1.99
C THR A 168 33.61 -5.76 3.00
N CYS A 169 32.85 -5.12 3.89
CA CYS A 169 31.84 -5.79 4.70
C CYS A 169 30.74 -6.28 3.73
N VAL A 170 30.64 -7.59 3.49
CA VAL A 170 29.54 -8.18 2.74
C VAL A 170 28.37 -8.36 3.70
N SER A 171 27.33 -7.55 3.51
CA SER A 171 26.03 -7.64 4.18
C SER A 171 25.32 -8.94 3.82
N ALA A 172 24.79 -9.64 4.83
CA ALA A 172 23.99 -10.86 4.72
C ALA A 172 22.58 -10.65 4.13
N GLY A 173 22.46 -9.90 3.03
CA GLY A 173 21.18 -9.49 2.42
C GLY A 173 21.02 -9.77 0.93
N ASP A 174 21.95 -10.49 0.29
CA ASP A 174 22.03 -10.57 -1.19
C ASP A 174 21.96 -11.99 -1.79
N GLU A 175 21.67 -13.04 -1.01
CA GLU A 175 21.50 -14.36 -1.62
C GLU A 175 20.15 -14.46 -2.35
N ASN A 176 20.22 -14.72 -3.65
CA ASN A 176 19.06 -14.96 -4.48
C ASN A 176 18.35 -16.25 -4.03
N ILE A 177 17.09 -16.11 -3.66
CA ILE A 177 16.22 -17.21 -3.24
C ILE A 177 15.97 -18.16 -4.40
N ILE A 178 15.99 -17.67 -5.64
CA ILE A 178 15.80 -18.47 -6.85
C ILE A 178 17.06 -19.27 -7.16
N ILE A 179 16.87 -20.58 -7.35
CA ILE A 179 17.93 -21.52 -7.68
C ILE A 179 18.12 -21.50 -9.19
N ASN A 180 19.39 -21.57 -9.61
CA ASN A 180 19.80 -21.53 -11.02
C ASN A 180 19.19 -20.32 -11.79
N PRO A 181 19.40 -19.08 -11.32
CA PRO A 181 18.69 -17.91 -11.81
C PRO A 181 19.14 -17.43 -13.20
N GLN A 182 20.30 -17.88 -13.69
CA GLN A 182 20.88 -17.54 -15.00
C GLN A 182 20.97 -18.76 -15.93
N PHE A 183 20.40 -19.90 -15.54
CA PHE A 183 20.38 -21.14 -16.31
C PHE A 183 21.76 -21.73 -16.64
N ASP A 184 22.79 -21.42 -15.83
CA ASP A 184 24.14 -21.97 -15.98
C ASP A 184 24.18 -23.49 -15.76
N ASP A 185 23.24 -24.02 -14.97
CA ASP A 185 23.01 -25.46 -14.76
C ASP A 185 21.78 -25.96 -15.57
N GLY A 186 21.63 -25.43 -16.78
CA GLY A 186 20.52 -25.75 -17.67
C GLY A 186 19.15 -25.36 -17.09
N LEU A 187 18.17 -26.24 -17.22
CA LEU A 187 16.80 -26.01 -16.72
C LEU A 187 16.54 -26.63 -15.34
N ASN A 188 17.59 -27.02 -14.60
CA ASN A 188 17.44 -27.60 -13.27
C ASN A 188 16.67 -26.64 -12.33
N ASN A 189 15.69 -27.19 -11.60
CA ASN A 189 14.72 -26.48 -10.73
C ASN A 189 13.70 -25.59 -11.46
N TRP A 190 13.71 -25.55 -12.79
CA TRP A 190 12.72 -24.84 -13.59
C TRP A 190 11.74 -25.83 -14.23
N SER A 191 10.48 -25.42 -14.36
CA SER A 191 9.47 -26.19 -15.08
C SER A 191 8.54 -25.26 -15.87
N GLY A 192 7.84 -25.83 -16.85
CA GLY A 192 6.77 -25.13 -17.55
C GLY A 192 5.42 -25.35 -16.86
N ARG A 193 4.65 -24.27 -16.70
CA ARG A 193 3.25 -24.28 -16.27
C ARG A 193 2.38 -24.38 -17.52
N GLY A 194 1.87 -25.57 -17.82
CA GLY A 194 1.03 -25.79 -19.01
C GLY A 194 1.75 -25.61 -20.35
N CYS A 195 3.09 -25.57 -20.37
CA CYS A 195 3.88 -25.36 -21.57
C CYS A 195 5.24 -26.07 -21.48
N LYS A 196 6.01 -26.03 -22.57
CA LYS A 196 7.38 -26.57 -22.62
C LYS A 196 8.39 -25.47 -22.35
N ILE A 197 9.44 -25.77 -21.59
CA ILE A 197 10.58 -24.87 -21.42
C ILE A 197 11.80 -25.39 -22.19
N VAL A 198 12.53 -24.49 -22.84
CA VAL A 198 13.70 -24.81 -23.67
C VAL A 198 14.83 -23.84 -23.32
N LEU A 199 16.06 -24.36 -23.23
CA LEU A 199 17.27 -23.57 -22.98
C LEU A 199 17.89 -23.13 -24.31
N HIS A 200 18.35 -21.88 -24.38
CA HIS A 200 18.99 -21.30 -25.56
C HIS A 200 20.25 -20.53 -25.18
N ASP A 201 21.30 -20.68 -25.98
CA ASP A 201 22.44 -19.76 -26.04
C ASP A 201 22.23 -18.66 -27.10
N SER A 202 21.40 -18.93 -28.11
CA SER A 202 20.94 -17.99 -29.12
C SER A 202 19.61 -18.45 -29.77
N MET A 203 18.82 -17.51 -30.28
CA MET A 203 17.58 -17.80 -31.03
C MET A 203 17.42 -16.85 -32.22
N ASN A 204 16.58 -17.22 -33.20
CA ASN A 204 16.28 -16.43 -34.41
C ASN A 204 17.56 -16.05 -35.19
N ASP A 205 18.33 -17.06 -35.58
CA ASP A 205 19.59 -16.93 -36.31
C ASP A 205 20.61 -16.00 -35.62
N GLY A 206 20.68 -16.07 -34.29
CA GLY A 206 21.63 -15.26 -33.50
C GLY A 206 21.17 -13.82 -33.21
N LYS A 207 19.96 -13.43 -33.63
CA LYS A 207 19.42 -12.07 -33.34
C LYS A 207 18.98 -11.91 -31.89
N ILE A 208 18.68 -13.02 -31.21
CA ILE A 208 18.32 -13.03 -29.80
C ILE A 208 19.42 -13.76 -29.05
N VAL A 209 20.13 -13.02 -28.20
CA VAL A 209 21.19 -13.53 -27.33
C VAL A 209 20.89 -13.16 -25.88
N PRO A 210 21.41 -13.93 -24.90
CA PRO A 210 21.36 -13.58 -23.49
C PRO A 210 21.85 -12.14 -23.27
N LYS A 211 21.14 -11.36 -22.44
CA LYS A 211 21.63 -10.03 -22.03
C LYS A 211 22.75 -10.15 -20.97
N SER A 212 22.65 -11.19 -20.15
CA SER A 212 23.60 -11.57 -19.10
C SER A 212 23.71 -13.09 -19.04
N GLY A 213 24.83 -13.61 -18.56
CA GLY A 213 25.09 -15.05 -18.49
C GLY A 213 25.31 -15.69 -19.88
N LYS A 214 25.31 -17.02 -19.91
CA LYS A 214 25.53 -17.81 -21.15
C LYS A 214 24.25 -18.25 -21.83
N PHE A 215 23.14 -18.34 -21.08
CA PHE A 215 21.90 -18.93 -21.55
C PHE A 215 20.68 -18.06 -21.19
N PHE A 216 19.56 -18.34 -21.84
CA PHE A 216 18.23 -17.92 -21.42
C PHE A 216 17.24 -19.07 -21.65
N ALA A 217 16.12 -19.06 -20.94
CA ALA A 217 15.05 -20.04 -21.14
C ALA A 217 13.86 -19.43 -21.90
N SER A 218 13.17 -20.25 -22.68
CA SER A 218 11.91 -19.87 -23.34
C SER A 218 10.77 -20.78 -22.88
N ALA A 219 9.65 -20.19 -22.44
CA ALA A 219 8.39 -20.88 -22.29
C ALA A 219 7.66 -20.88 -23.64
N THR A 220 7.59 -22.05 -24.26
CA THR A 220 7.14 -22.29 -25.64
C THR A 220 5.93 -23.18 -25.71
N GLU A 221 5.27 -23.28 -26.87
CA GLU A 221 4.07 -24.11 -27.05
C GLU A 221 2.94 -23.69 -26.09
N ARG A 222 2.85 -22.39 -25.79
CA ARG A 222 1.83 -21.81 -24.90
C ARG A 222 0.46 -21.81 -25.57
N THR A 223 -0.52 -22.48 -24.96
CA THR A 223 -1.90 -22.61 -25.48
C THR A 223 -2.91 -21.72 -24.75
N GLN A 224 -2.54 -21.17 -23.60
CA GLN A 224 -3.32 -20.21 -22.81
C GLN A 224 -2.41 -19.09 -22.31
N ASN A 225 -3.00 -17.94 -21.97
CA ASN A 225 -2.25 -16.79 -21.47
C ASN A 225 -1.60 -17.01 -20.10
N TRP A 226 -2.14 -17.93 -19.28
CA TRP A 226 -1.59 -18.30 -17.98
C TRP A 226 -0.43 -19.30 -18.05
N ASN A 227 -0.16 -19.87 -19.23
CA ASN A 227 0.96 -20.78 -19.41
C ASN A 227 2.28 -20.01 -19.28
N GLY A 228 3.32 -20.63 -18.73
CA GLY A 228 4.50 -19.88 -18.31
C GLY A 228 5.70 -20.70 -17.84
N ILE A 229 6.81 -20.04 -17.54
CA ILE A 229 7.95 -20.63 -16.84
C ILE A 229 7.81 -20.41 -15.34
N GLN A 230 8.09 -21.44 -14.53
CA GLN A 230 7.87 -21.42 -13.08
C GLN A 230 9.01 -22.06 -12.27
N GLN A 231 9.08 -21.67 -10.99
CA GLN A 231 9.90 -22.33 -9.97
C GLN A 231 9.12 -22.45 -8.64
N ASP A 232 9.16 -23.63 -8.03
CA ASP A 232 8.58 -23.90 -6.71
C ASP A 232 9.49 -23.36 -5.62
N ILE A 233 9.09 -22.31 -4.93
CA ILE A 233 9.86 -21.61 -3.89
C ILE A 233 9.41 -21.97 -2.47
N THR A 234 8.65 -23.06 -2.31
CA THR A 234 8.17 -23.53 -1.02
C THR A 234 9.33 -23.76 -0.04
N GLY A 235 9.16 -23.31 1.20
CA GLY A 235 10.19 -23.39 2.25
C GLY A 235 11.36 -22.40 2.11
N ARG A 236 11.44 -21.64 1.00
CA ARG A 236 12.49 -20.63 0.76
C ARG A 236 12.00 -19.19 0.93
N VAL A 237 10.70 -19.01 1.18
CA VAL A 237 10.06 -17.73 1.51
C VAL A 237 9.32 -17.86 2.84
N GLN A 238 9.27 -16.78 3.60
CA GLN A 238 8.68 -16.72 4.93
C GLN A 238 7.47 -15.79 4.93
N ARG A 239 6.52 -16.06 5.82
CA ARG A 239 5.39 -15.15 6.05
C ARG A 239 5.87 -13.84 6.67
N LYS A 240 5.15 -12.75 6.38
CA LYS A 240 5.37 -11.40 6.91
C LYS A 240 6.72 -10.74 6.57
N LEU A 241 7.49 -11.33 5.66
CA LEU A 241 8.67 -10.70 5.09
C LEU A 241 8.37 -10.23 3.67
N ALA A 242 8.82 -9.03 3.35
CA ALA A 242 8.67 -8.48 2.02
C ALA A 242 9.77 -9.04 1.11
N TYR A 243 9.39 -9.42 -0.10
CA TYR A 243 10.29 -9.92 -1.13
C TYR A 243 10.18 -9.08 -2.38
N GLU A 244 11.29 -8.96 -3.11
CA GLU A 244 11.38 -8.30 -4.40
C GLU A 244 11.74 -9.32 -5.48
N VAL A 245 10.94 -9.36 -6.53
CA VAL A 245 11.20 -10.14 -7.75
C VAL A 245 11.70 -9.17 -8.82
N THR A 246 12.79 -9.55 -9.47
CA THR A 246 13.33 -8.87 -10.66
C THR A 246 13.62 -9.92 -11.73
N ALA A 247 12.93 -9.85 -12.87
CA ALA A 247 13.09 -10.77 -13.99
C ALA A 247 13.40 -9.99 -15.28
N LEU A 248 14.40 -10.43 -16.04
CA LEU A 248 14.68 -9.85 -17.36
C LEU A 248 13.99 -10.68 -18.44
N VAL A 249 12.97 -10.09 -19.04
CA VAL A 249 12.04 -10.78 -19.95
C VAL A 249 12.03 -10.20 -21.35
N ARG A 250 11.69 -11.02 -22.34
CA ARG A 250 11.43 -10.63 -23.74
C ARG A 250 10.33 -11.56 -24.27
N ILE A 251 9.59 -11.15 -25.29
CA ILE A 251 8.64 -12.03 -25.97
C ILE A 251 9.14 -12.41 -27.36
N PHE A 252 8.65 -13.51 -27.91
CA PHE A 252 8.97 -13.90 -29.28
C PHE A 252 7.83 -14.71 -29.91
N GLY A 253 7.62 -14.58 -31.22
CA GLY A 253 6.68 -15.41 -31.98
C GLY A 253 5.27 -14.82 -32.16
N ASN A 254 4.54 -15.43 -33.10
CA ASN A 254 3.14 -15.12 -33.46
C ASN A 254 2.85 -13.69 -33.97
N ASN A 255 3.82 -13.01 -34.60
CA ASN A 255 3.69 -11.62 -35.10
C ASN A 255 3.24 -10.61 -34.04
N VAL A 256 3.48 -10.91 -32.76
CA VAL A 256 3.18 -10.03 -31.64
C VAL A 256 4.42 -9.19 -31.33
N SER A 257 4.36 -7.88 -31.59
CA SER A 257 5.46 -6.96 -31.30
C SER A 257 5.51 -6.52 -29.83
N THR A 258 4.36 -6.50 -29.16
CA THR A 258 4.22 -6.10 -27.77
C THR A 258 3.13 -6.94 -27.08
N ALA A 259 3.38 -7.35 -25.84
CA ALA A 259 2.40 -8.04 -25.00
C ALA A 259 2.73 -7.88 -23.52
N ASP A 260 1.70 -7.97 -22.68
CA ASP A 260 1.86 -7.95 -21.24
C ASP A 260 2.52 -9.24 -20.74
N VAL A 261 3.59 -9.09 -19.95
CA VAL A 261 4.21 -10.17 -19.17
C VAL A 261 4.02 -9.85 -17.70
N ARG A 262 3.58 -10.87 -16.94
CA ARG A 262 3.24 -10.79 -15.52
C ARG A 262 4.09 -11.74 -14.72
N ALA A 263 4.47 -11.31 -13.52
CA ALA A 263 4.97 -12.20 -12.48
C ALA A 263 3.85 -12.46 -11.49
N THR A 264 3.56 -13.73 -11.23
CA THR A 264 2.45 -14.14 -10.37
C THR A 264 2.92 -15.19 -9.37
N LEU A 265 2.48 -15.05 -8.13
CA LEU A 265 2.64 -16.04 -7.09
C LEU A 265 1.38 -16.90 -7.02
N TRP A 266 1.54 -18.21 -7.20
CA TRP A 266 0.50 -19.17 -6.85
C TRP A 266 0.77 -19.72 -5.46
N VAL A 267 -0.18 -19.54 -4.57
CA VAL A 267 -0.08 -19.87 -3.16
C VAL A 267 -1.20 -20.85 -2.82
N GLN A 268 -0.84 -21.97 -2.20
CA GLN A 268 -1.80 -22.94 -1.69
C GLN A 268 -1.76 -22.93 -0.16
N ALA A 269 -2.92 -22.70 0.46
CA ALA A 269 -3.08 -22.79 1.90
C ALA A 269 -3.18 -24.27 2.36
N PRO A 270 -2.98 -24.55 3.66
CA PRO A 270 -3.09 -25.92 4.19
C PRO A 270 -4.47 -26.57 3.99
N ASP A 271 -5.53 -25.78 3.86
CA ASP A 271 -6.90 -26.22 3.55
C ASP A 271 -7.15 -26.44 2.05
N LEU A 272 -6.07 -26.43 1.24
CA LEU A 272 -6.06 -26.56 -0.22
C LEU A 272 -6.66 -25.37 -0.97
N LYS A 273 -7.01 -24.27 -0.29
CA LYS A 273 -7.44 -23.04 -0.96
C LYS A 273 -6.29 -22.45 -1.76
N GLU A 274 -6.53 -22.16 -3.03
CA GLU A 274 -5.56 -21.52 -3.91
C GLU A 274 -5.77 -20.01 -3.96
N GLN A 275 -4.66 -19.28 -4.04
CA GLN A 275 -4.62 -17.84 -4.23
C GLN A 275 -3.58 -17.49 -5.29
N TYR A 276 -3.89 -16.49 -6.11
CA TYR A 276 -3.01 -15.95 -7.13
C TYR A 276 -2.70 -14.49 -6.77
N ILE A 277 -1.44 -14.18 -6.52
CA ILE A 277 -0.98 -12.84 -6.12
C ILE A 277 -0.15 -12.28 -7.27
N GLY A 278 -0.68 -11.26 -7.95
CA GLY A 278 0.07 -10.52 -8.96
C GLY A 278 1.20 -9.74 -8.28
N ILE A 279 2.43 -9.89 -8.80
CA ILE A 279 3.63 -9.24 -8.27
C ILE A 279 4.00 -8.04 -9.13
N ALA A 280 3.96 -8.21 -10.45
CA ALA A 280 4.31 -7.18 -11.42
C ALA A 280 3.63 -7.45 -12.77
N ASN A 281 3.36 -6.39 -13.52
CA ASN A 281 2.89 -6.44 -14.90
C ASN A 281 3.63 -5.38 -15.71
N LEU A 282 4.14 -5.73 -16.89
CA LEU A 282 4.66 -4.75 -17.84
C LEU A 282 4.43 -5.19 -19.27
N GLN A 283 4.51 -4.24 -20.21
CA GLN A 283 4.47 -4.54 -21.63
C GLN A 283 5.89 -4.89 -22.14
N ALA A 284 6.10 -6.16 -22.47
CA ALA A 284 7.33 -6.64 -23.07
C ALA A 284 7.28 -6.53 -24.59
N THR A 285 8.45 -6.47 -25.22
CA THR A 285 8.58 -6.32 -26.68
C THR A 285 9.32 -7.51 -27.28
N ASP A 286 9.17 -7.68 -28.59
CA ASP A 286 9.93 -8.66 -29.36
C ASP A 286 11.35 -8.18 -29.71
N LYS A 287 11.73 -6.96 -29.36
CA LYS A 287 13.01 -6.32 -29.75
C LYS A 287 14.05 -6.33 -28.64
N ASP A 288 13.65 -5.90 -27.45
CA ASP A 288 14.56 -5.63 -26.34
C ASP A 288 14.19 -6.43 -25.08
N TRP A 289 15.21 -6.78 -24.31
CA TRP A 289 15.06 -7.30 -22.97
C TRP A 289 14.60 -6.18 -22.02
N VAL A 290 13.54 -6.43 -21.26
CA VAL A 290 12.95 -5.47 -20.33
C VAL A 290 12.88 -6.05 -18.92
N THR A 291 13.07 -5.20 -17.91
CA THR A 291 13.08 -5.61 -16.50
C THR A 291 11.67 -5.57 -15.91
N LEU A 292 11.17 -6.74 -15.52
CA LEU A 292 9.95 -6.93 -14.75
C LEU A 292 10.29 -6.95 -13.26
N GLN A 293 9.79 -5.98 -12.51
CA GLN A 293 10.09 -5.84 -11.08
C GLN A 293 8.82 -5.62 -10.28
N GLY A 294 8.73 -6.28 -9.11
CA GLY A 294 7.64 -6.05 -8.17
C GLY A 294 7.93 -6.66 -6.80
N LYS A 295 7.07 -6.33 -5.84
CA LYS A 295 7.19 -6.79 -4.45
C LYS A 295 5.99 -7.63 -4.05
N PHE A 296 6.21 -8.57 -3.15
CA PHE A 296 5.12 -9.33 -2.53
C PHE A 296 5.44 -9.64 -1.07
N LEU A 297 4.40 -10.01 -0.33
CA LEU A 297 4.50 -10.53 1.03
C LEU A 297 3.47 -11.64 1.21
N LEU A 298 3.86 -12.68 1.95
CA LEU A 298 2.97 -13.79 2.30
C LEU A 298 2.37 -13.54 3.69
N ASN A 299 1.05 -13.48 3.80
CA ASN A 299 0.38 -13.25 5.09
C ASN A 299 0.24 -14.56 5.89
N GLY A 300 -0.30 -15.60 5.23
CA GLY A 300 -0.53 -16.92 5.82
C GLY A 300 0.71 -17.82 5.82
N SER A 301 0.52 -19.06 6.29
CA SER A 301 1.52 -20.13 6.23
C SER A 301 1.15 -21.12 5.13
N PRO A 302 1.55 -20.87 3.87
CA PRO A 302 1.15 -21.72 2.76
C PRO A 302 1.83 -23.09 2.80
N SER A 303 1.12 -24.12 2.36
CA SER A 303 1.68 -25.45 2.12
C SER A 303 2.53 -25.49 0.85
N LYS A 304 2.23 -24.60 -0.11
CA LYS A 304 2.96 -24.53 -1.39
C LYS A 304 2.99 -23.10 -1.94
N VAL A 305 4.13 -22.72 -2.51
CA VAL A 305 4.35 -21.41 -3.14
C VAL A 305 5.13 -21.57 -4.44
N VAL A 306 4.55 -21.11 -5.54
CA VAL A 306 5.17 -21.18 -6.88
C VAL A 306 5.19 -19.79 -7.50
N LEU A 307 6.37 -19.34 -7.90
CA LEU A 307 6.55 -18.12 -8.70
C LEU A 307 6.57 -18.49 -10.17
N TYR A 308 5.79 -17.79 -10.99
CA TYR A 308 5.76 -18.04 -12.43
C TYR A 308 5.53 -16.77 -13.25
N LEU A 309 5.95 -16.81 -14.52
CA LEU A 309 5.77 -15.72 -15.49
C LEU A 309 4.72 -16.09 -16.52
N GLU A 310 3.73 -15.23 -16.74
CA GLU A 310 2.59 -15.46 -17.64
C GLU A 310 2.22 -14.18 -18.41
N GLY A 311 1.13 -14.19 -19.19
CA GLY A 311 0.53 -12.96 -19.72
C GLY A 311 0.31 -12.93 -21.23
N PRO A 312 1.35 -13.12 -22.07
CA PRO A 312 1.20 -12.90 -23.51
C PRO A 312 0.19 -13.86 -24.14
N PRO A 313 -0.43 -13.50 -25.29
CA PRO A 313 -1.39 -14.35 -25.98
C PRO A 313 -0.87 -15.76 -26.25
N PRO A 314 -1.77 -16.76 -26.39
CA PRO A 314 -1.39 -18.09 -26.86
C PRO A 314 -0.53 -18.04 -28.14
N GLY A 315 0.48 -18.89 -28.22
CA GLY A 315 1.43 -18.95 -29.34
C GLY A 315 2.60 -17.95 -29.28
N THR A 316 2.60 -16.99 -28.35
CA THR A 316 3.75 -16.10 -28.10
C THR A 316 4.59 -16.67 -26.97
N ASP A 317 5.89 -16.84 -27.20
CA ASP A 317 6.83 -17.35 -26.21
C ASP A 317 7.22 -16.27 -25.19
N ILE A 318 7.46 -16.69 -23.94
CA ILE A 318 8.07 -15.85 -22.90
C ILE A 318 9.53 -16.25 -22.78
N LEU A 319 10.44 -15.32 -23.07
CA LEU A 319 11.87 -15.50 -22.88
C LEU A 319 12.29 -14.91 -21.54
N LEU A 320 13.07 -15.66 -20.77
CA LEU A 320 13.59 -15.29 -19.45
C LEU A 320 15.10 -15.42 -19.47
N ASN A 321 15.83 -14.29 -19.34
CA ASN A 321 17.29 -14.31 -19.26
C ASN A 321 17.78 -14.56 -17.84
N ASN A 322 17.17 -13.89 -16.86
CA ASN A 322 17.44 -14.15 -15.45
C ASN A 322 16.24 -13.83 -14.56
N LEU A 323 16.19 -14.45 -13.38
CA LEU A 323 15.21 -14.12 -12.34
C LEU A 323 15.88 -14.08 -10.97
N VAL A 324 15.73 -12.95 -10.29
CA VAL A 324 16.20 -12.71 -8.93
C VAL A 324 15.00 -12.55 -8.02
N LEU A 325 15.00 -13.27 -6.90
CA LEU A 325 14.09 -13.12 -5.79
C LEU A 325 14.93 -12.92 -4.54
N LYS A 326 14.73 -11.83 -3.83
CA LYS A 326 15.44 -11.57 -2.57
C LYS A 326 14.53 -10.85 -1.59
N HIS A 327 14.98 -10.74 -0.34
CA HIS A 327 14.31 -9.87 0.62
C HIS A 327 14.27 -8.44 0.08
N ALA A 328 13.09 -7.83 0.12
CA ALA A 328 12.93 -6.44 -0.28
C ALA A 328 13.72 -5.57 0.72
N ALA A 329 14.58 -4.70 0.20
CA ALA A 329 15.33 -3.79 1.05
C ALA A 329 14.36 -2.88 1.82
N LYS A 330 14.52 -2.81 3.14
CA LYS A 330 13.84 -1.79 3.95
C LYS A 330 14.34 -0.43 3.50
N ILE A 331 13.44 0.39 2.98
CA ILE A 331 13.77 1.78 2.64
C ILE A 331 14.10 2.49 3.96
N PRO A 332 15.29 3.09 4.11
CA PRO A 332 15.59 3.87 5.30
C PRO A 332 14.54 4.97 5.50
N PRO A 333 14.15 5.28 6.75
CA PRO A 333 13.27 6.41 7.04
C PRO A 333 13.76 7.68 6.32
N SER A 334 12.81 8.44 5.77
CA SER A 334 13.17 9.70 5.10
C SER A 334 13.72 10.69 6.12
N THR A 335 14.49 11.68 5.69
CA THR A 335 14.80 12.81 6.57
C THR A 335 13.67 13.84 6.52
N PRO A 336 13.34 14.50 7.65
CA PRO A 336 12.42 15.63 7.63
C PRO A 336 12.91 16.71 6.65
N PRO A 337 12.03 17.26 5.78
CA PRO A 337 12.39 18.37 4.91
C PRO A 337 12.92 19.58 5.70
N ASP A 338 14.02 20.21 5.23
CA ASP A 338 14.55 21.44 5.84
C ASP A 338 13.83 22.68 5.27
N VAL A 339 12.81 23.16 5.99
CA VAL A 339 11.95 24.28 5.58
C VAL A 339 12.31 25.57 6.34
N LYS A 340 13.60 25.96 6.33
CA LYS A 340 14.05 27.21 6.98
C LYS A 340 13.89 28.44 6.08
N ASN A 341 13.72 29.60 6.73
CA ASN A 341 13.67 30.92 6.10
C ASN A 341 12.63 31.02 4.96
N VAL A 342 11.43 30.46 5.18
CA VAL A 342 10.32 30.54 4.23
C VAL A 342 9.40 31.70 4.61
N THR A 343 9.12 32.56 3.65
CA THR A 343 8.08 33.58 3.78
C THR A 343 6.83 33.06 3.11
N PHE A 344 5.81 32.72 3.91
CA PHE A 344 4.53 32.23 3.42
C PHE A 344 3.64 33.37 2.90
N GLY A 345 2.75 33.07 1.96
CA GLY A 345 1.79 34.04 1.43
C GLY A 345 2.39 35.15 0.55
N VAL A 346 3.65 35.00 0.11
CA VAL A 346 4.28 35.94 -0.83
C VAL A 346 4.22 35.39 -2.24
N ASN A 347 3.63 36.16 -3.16
CA ASN A 347 3.54 35.79 -4.56
C ASN A 347 4.94 35.73 -5.20
N ILE A 348 5.28 34.60 -5.83
CA ILE A 348 6.55 34.41 -6.54
C ILE A 348 6.49 34.90 -7.99
N ILE A 349 5.29 35.19 -8.52
CA ILE A 349 5.12 35.74 -9.86
C ILE A 349 5.51 37.22 -9.87
N GLN A 350 6.42 37.58 -10.79
CA GLN A 350 6.80 38.98 -10.99
C GLN A 350 5.75 39.73 -11.78
N ASN A 351 5.57 41.01 -11.48
CA ASN A 351 4.67 41.89 -12.22
C ASN A 351 3.25 41.29 -12.38
N SER A 352 2.72 40.61 -11.35
CA SER A 352 1.40 39.97 -11.39
C SER A 352 0.25 40.98 -11.49
N ASN A 353 0.49 42.22 -11.01
CA ASN A 353 -0.41 43.37 -11.14
C ASN A 353 -0.26 44.11 -12.47
N LEU A 354 0.67 43.69 -13.34
CA LEU A 354 0.91 44.27 -14.66
C LEU A 354 1.17 45.78 -14.63
N ALA A 355 1.82 46.26 -13.55
CA ALA A 355 2.21 47.65 -13.33
C ALA A 355 3.00 48.21 -14.52
N ASP A 356 3.94 47.40 -14.98
CA ASP A 356 4.98 47.75 -15.94
C ASP A 356 4.77 47.02 -17.27
N GLY A 357 3.51 46.93 -17.73
CA GLY A 357 3.16 46.21 -18.95
C GLY A 357 3.40 44.71 -18.81
N THR A 358 4.04 44.08 -19.80
CA THR A 358 4.39 42.66 -19.79
C THR A 358 5.81 42.39 -19.26
N ASP A 359 6.45 43.33 -18.58
CA ASP A 359 7.80 43.12 -18.05
C ASP A 359 7.85 41.88 -17.13
N GLY A 360 8.90 41.08 -17.28
CA GLY A 360 9.05 39.75 -16.65
C GLY A 360 8.25 38.60 -17.30
N TRP A 361 7.32 38.88 -18.22
CA TRP A 361 6.56 37.87 -18.97
C TRP A 361 7.09 37.70 -20.39
N PHE A 362 7.09 36.47 -20.90
CA PHE A 362 7.41 36.19 -22.30
C PHE A 362 6.35 35.28 -22.96
N PRO A 363 6.13 35.41 -24.27
CA PRO A 363 5.27 34.48 -24.99
C PRO A 363 5.95 33.11 -25.10
N LEU A 364 5.26 32.07 -24.64
CA LEU A 364 5.64 30.69 -24.95
C LEU A 364 5.10 30.34 -26.34
N GLY A 365 5.99 30.25 -27.33
CA GLY A 365 5.64 30.08 -28.73
C GLY A 365 5.57 31.40 -29.49
N ASN A 366 4.86 31.44 -30.61
CA ASN A 366 4.76 32.61 -31.49
C ASN A 366 3.49 33.46 -31.26
N CYS A 367 2.87 33.33 -30.09
CA CYS A 367 1.73 34.17 -29.70
C CYS A 367 2.17 35.61 -29.35
N THR A 368 1.21 36.53 -29.28
CA THR A 368 1.44 37.94 -28.94
C THR A 368 0.87 38.25 -27.57
N LEU A 369 1.66 38.86 -26.68
CA LEU A 369 1.22 39.35 -25.38
C LEU A 369 1.01 40.87 -25.42
N SER A 370 -0.11 41.35 -24.88
CA SER A 370 -0.35 42.78 -24.66
C SER A 370 -1.13 43.00 -23.37
N VAL A 371 -1.01 44.18 -22.74
CA VAL A 371 -1.78 44.49 -21.52
C VAL A 371 -3.02 45.31 -21.86
N LYS A 372 -4.15 44.93 -21.27
CA LYS A 372 -5.45 45.60 -21.39
C LYS A 372 -6.09 45.75 -20.00
N SER A 373 -7.20 46.49 -19.92
CA SER A 373 -7.96 46.72 -18.68
C SER A 373 -9.35 46.09 -18.75
N GLY A 374 -9.95 45.79 -17.60
CA GLY A 374 -11.28 45.18 -17.49
C GLY A 374 -11.29 43.83 -16.78
N SER A 375 -10.25 43.50 -16.02
CA SER A 375 -10.24 42.35 -15.11
C SER A 375 -10.84 42.71 -13.75
N PRO A 376 -11.19 41.71 -12.91
CA PRO A 376 -11.58 41.96 -11.53
C PRO A 376 -10.46 42.68 -10.74
N HIS A 377 -10.88 43.53 -9.81
CA HIS A 377 -10.00 44.21 -8.84
C HIS A 377 -9.78 43.39 -7.55
N ILE A 378 -10.44 42.24 -7.43
CA ILE A 378 -10.32 41.33 -6.29
C ILE A 378 -9.42 40.16 -6.69
N ILE A 379 -8.61 39.64 -5.75
CA ILE A 379 -7.96 38.35 -5.99
C ILE A 379 -9.01 37.23 -6.05
N PRO A 380 -8.70 36.10 -6.70
CA PRO A 380 -9.63 34.98 -6.70
C PRO A 380 -9.96 34.51 -5.27
N PRO A 381 -11.24 34.23 -4.96
CA PRO A 381 -11.69 33.87 -3.62
C PRO A 381 -10.86 32.80 -2.92
N MET A 382 -10.42 31.75 -3.63
CA MET A 382 -9.67 30.63 -3.03
C MET A 382 -8.29 31.06 -2.50
N ALA A 383 -7.67 32.11 -3.06
CA ALA A 383 -6.42 32.66 -2.56
C ALA A 383 -6.61 33.60 -1.36
N ARG A 384 -7.78 34.26 -1.27
CA ARG A 384 -8.08 35.21 -0.19
C ARG A 384 -7.99 34.57 1.18
N ASP A 385 -8.49 33.35 1.32
CA ASP A 385 -8.51 32.65 2.60
C ASP A 385 -7.12 32.17 3.04
N SER A 386 -6.17 32.11 2.11
CA SER A 386 -4.75 31.81 2.38
C SER A 386 -3.90 33.06 2.65
N LEU A 387 -4.20 34.17 1.96
CA LEU A 387 -3.40 35.40 1.99
C LEU A 387 -3.87 36.42 3.04
N GLY A 388 -5.12 36.35 3.49
CA GLY A 388 -5.69 37.35 4.38
C GLY A 388 -5.91 38.71 3.70
N PRO A 389 -5.78 39.84 4.44
CA PRO A 389 -5.85 41.18 3.86
C PRO A 389 -4.78 41.39 2.78
N HIS A 390 -5.21 41.80 1.59
CA HIS A 390 -4.35 41.91 0.40
C HIS A 390 -4.67 43.20 -0.36
N GLU A 391 -3.71 43.65 -1.17
CA GLU A 391 -3.92 44.79 -2.08
C GLU A 391 -4.89 44.43 -3.21
N LEU A 392 -5.71 45.39 -3.62
CA LEU A 392 -6.58 45.23 -4.78
C LEU A 392 -5.75 45.01 -6.04
N LEU A 393 -6.23 44.10 -6.90
CA LEU A 393 -5.65 43.92 -8.24
C LEU A 393 -5.81 45.20 -9.06
N SER A 394 -4.91 45.41 -10.02
CA SER A 394 -4.89 46.63 -10.84
C SER A 394 -6.05 46.78 -11.82
N GLY A 395 -6.86 45.74 -12.02
CA GLY A 395 -7.89 45.68 -13.08
C GLY A 395 -7.33 45.47 -14.49
N ARG A 396 -6.01 45.18 -14.61
CA ARG A 396 -5.34 44.86 -15.87
C ARG A 396 -5.17 43.36 -16.07
N TYR A 397 -5.11 42.95 -17.33
CA TYR A 397 -4.85 41.57 -17.75
C TYR A 397 -3.90 41.48 -18.94
N ILE A 398 -3.23 40.33 -19.07
CA ILE A 398 -2.49 39.95 -20.27
C ILE A 398 -3.50 39.39 -21.27
N LEU A 399 -3.61 40.05 -22.42
CA LEU A 399 -4.29 39.54 -23.62
C LEU A 399 -3.27 38.78 -24.47
N VAL A 400 -3.60 37.54 -24.80
CA VAL A 400 -2.82 36.63 -25.62
C VAL A 400 -3.56 36.39 -26.92
N THR A 401 -2.96 36.78 -28.04
CA THR A 401 -3.53 36.59 -29.39
C THR A 401 -2.58 35.80 -30.28
N ASN A 402 -3.01 35.48 -31.51
CA ASN A 402 -2.22 34.74 -32.51
C ASN A 402 -1.73 33.37 -32.03
N ARG A 403 -2.52 32.70 -31.17
CA ARG A 403 -2.20 31.37 -30.64
C ARG A 403 -2.44 30.32 -31.73
N THR A 404 -1.40 29.58 -32.14
CA THR A 404 -1.52 28.51 -33.13
C THR A 404 -1.54 27.10 -32.52
N GLN A 405 -1.25 26.99 -31.21
CA GLN A 405 -1.25 25.75 -30.45
C GLN A 405 -1.82 25.99 -29.05
N THR A 406 -2.34 24.94 -28.42
CA THR A 406 -3.00 25.01 -27.10
C THR A 406 -2.04 25.38 -25.97
N TRP A 407 -0.78 24.97 -26.02
CA TRP A 407 0.25 25.26 -25.01
C TRP A 407 0.78 26.70 -25.07
N MET A 408 0.43 27.48 -26.10
CA MET A 408 0.94 28.85 -26.25
C MET A 408 0.25 29.82 -25.30
N GLY A 409 1.04 30.64 -24.61
CA GLY A 409 0.53 31.62 -23.65
C GLY A 409 1.63 32.37 -22.89
N PRO A 410 1.27 33.15 -21.86
CA PRO A 410 2.22 33.92 -21.08
C PRO A 410 2.98 33.01 -20.12
N ALA A 411 4.30 33.21 -20.03
CA ALA A 411 5.19 32.38 -19.22
C ALA A 411 6.20 33.19 -18.40
N GLN A 412 6.67 32.60 -17.30
CA GLN A 412 7.80 33.06 -16.48
C GLN A 412 8.69 31.89 -16.05
N ILE A 413 10.00 32.15 -15.92
CA ILE A 413 10.93 31.23 -15.24
C ILE A 413 10.88 31.50 -13.73
N ILE A 414 10.66 30.45 -12.93
CA ILE A 414 10.53 30.55 -11.47
C ILE A 414 11.49 29.61 -10.72
N THR A 415 12.48 29.02 -11.41
CA THR A 415 13.44 28.05 -10.84
C THR A 415 13.99 28.49 -9.48
N ASP A 416 14.51 29.72 -9.38
CA ASP A 416 15.17 30.21 -8.16
C ASP A 416 14.20 30.65 -7.06
N LYS A 417 12.89 30.59 -7.33
CA LYS A 417 11.82 31.01 -6.42
C LYS A 417 11.08 29.84 -5.77
N VAL A 418 11.23 28.63 -6.33
CA VAL A 418 10.60 27.42 -5.80
C VAL A 418 11.56 26.72 -4.85
N LYS A 419 11.06 26.33 -3.67
CA LYS A 419 11.78 25.53 -2.69
C LYS A 419 11.22 24.12 -2.65
N LEU A 420 12.10 23.14 -2.42
CA LEU A 420 11.70 21.74 -2.32
C LEU A 420 10.75 21.50 -1.15
N PHE A 421 9.84 20.55 -1.35
CA PHE A 421 8.88 20.04 -0.36
C PHE A 421 7.83 21.06 0.14
N LEU A 422 7.88 22.31 -0.31
CA LEU A 422 6.82 23.29 -0.07
C LEU A 422 5.66 23.08 -1.04
N THR A 423 4.44 23.09 -0.52
CA THR A 423 3.22 23.13 -1.33
C THR A 423 2.91 24.58 -1.68
N TYR A 424 2.78 24.84 -2.98
CA TYR A 424 2.43 26.13 -3.53
C TYR A 424 0.96 26.10 -3.95
N GLN A 425 0.22 27.12 -3.53
CA GLN A 425 -1.12 27.37 -4.07
C GLN A 425 -1.00 28.22 -5.33
N VAL A 426 -1.82 27.88 -6.32
CA VAL A 426 -1.96 28.60 -7.59
C VAL A 426 -3.36 29.20 -7.64
N SER A 427 -3.43 30.44 -8.10
CA SER A 427 -4.68 31.17 -8.22
C SER A 427 -4.61 32.18 -9.36
N ALA A 428 -5.61 32.20 -10.24
CA ALA A 428 -5.67 33.19 -11.33
C ALA A 428 -7.12 33.50 -11.74
N TRP A 429 -7.30 34.67 -12.35
CA TRP A 429 -8.49 34.96 -13.16
C TRP A 429 -8.18 34.70 -14.63
N VAL A 430 -9.06 33.97 -15.30
CA VAL A 430 -8.97 33.71 -16.74
C VAL A 430 -10.28 34.02 -17.46
N ARG A 431 -10.17 34.44 -18.72
CA ARG A 431 -11.29 34.65 -19.63
C ARG A 431 -10.84 34.30 -21.04
N ILE A 432 -11.76 33.91 -21.91
CA ILE A 432 -11.50 33.60 -23.32
C ILE A 432 -12.18 34.62 -24.25
N GLY A 433 -11.63 34.80 -25.46
CA GLY A 433 -12.19 35.67 -26.49
C GLY A 433 -13.44 35.10 -27.16
N SER A 434 -14.26 35.98 -27.75
CA SER A 434 -15.45 35.60 -28.53
C SER A 434 -15.04 34.88 -29.82
N GLY A 435 -15.24 33.56 -29.85
CA GLY A 435 -14.84 32.73 -30.99
C GLY A 435 -14.82 31.21 -30.70
N SER A 436 -15.03 30.79 -29.45
CA SER A 436 -15.17 29.38 -29.10
C SER A 436 -16.58 28.85 -29.46
N SER A 437 -16.65 27.61 -29.96
CA SER A 437 -17.91 26.92 -30.26
C SER A 437 -18.43 26.08 -29.08
N GLY A 438 -17.83 26.20 -27.90
CA GLY A 438 -18.18 25.44 -26.70
C GLY A 438 -17.17 25.64 -25.57
N PRO A 439 -17.33 24.89 -24.46
CA PRO A 439 -16.47 24.99 -23.28
C PRO A 439 -14.99 24.77 -23.61
N GLN A 440 -14.11 25.56 -23.00
CA GLN A 440 -12.67 25.55 -23.25
C GLN A 440 -11.90 25.31 -21.96
N ASN A 441 -10.94 24.39 -21.98
CA ASN A 441 -10.05 24.19 -20.84
C ASN A 441 -8.94 25.25 -20.83
N VAL A 442 -8.74 25.89 -19.68
CA VAL A 442 -7.62 26.80 -19.41
C VAL A 442 -6.89 26.30 -18.17
N ASN A 443 -5.56 26.27 -18.22
CA ASN A 443 -4.72 25.64 -17.20
C ASN A 443 -3.50 26.52 -16.90
N VAL A 444 -3.16 26.65 -15.61
CA VAL A 444 -1.84 27.13 -15.17
C VAL A 444 -0.93 25.91 -15.02
N ALA A 445 0.02 25.75 -15.94
CA ALA A 445 0.90 24.60 -16.01
C ALA A 445 2.34 24.96 -15.62
N LEU A 446 3.08 23.95 -15.16
CA LEU A 446 4.50 24.03 -14.92
C LEU A 446 5.26 23.08 -15.86
N GLY A 447 6.36 23.57 -16.42
CA GLY A 447 7.38 22.76 -17.07
C GLY A 447 8.57 22.60 -16.11
N VAL A 448 8.71 21.42 -15.53
CA VAL A 448 9.79 21.05 -14.60
C VAL A 448 10.75 20.11 -15.33
N ASP A 449 11.90 20.60 -15.76
CA ASP A 449 12.86 19.82 -16.57
C ASP A 449 12.21 19.12 -17.78
N ASN A 450 11.32 19.85 -18.46
CA ASN A 450 10.49 19.40 -19.60
C ASN A 450 9.39 18.38 -19.25
N GLN A 451 9.17 18.08 -17.97
CA GLN A 451 8.00 17.35 -17.51
C GLN A 451 6.85 18.32 -17.22
N TRP A 452 5.66 17.97 -17.68
CA TRP A 452 4.45 18.74 -17.44
C TRP A 452 3.93 18.45 -16.04
N VAL A 453 3.66 19.50 -15.26
CA VAL A 453 3.04 19.41 -13.94
C VAL A 453 1.81 20.32 -13.94
N ASN A 454 0.68 19.80 -13.49
CA ASN A 454 -0.54 20.57 -13.37
C ASN A 454 -0.42 21.55 -12.19
N GLY A 455 -0.69 22.83 -12.41
CA GLY A 455 -0.81 23.82 -11.33
C GLY A 455 -2.26 24.16 -10.99
N GLY A 456 -3.23 23.70 -11.79
CA GLY A 456 -4.65 24.00 -11.62
C GLY A 456 -5.31 24.32 -12.95
N GLN A 457 -6.59 23.97 -13.09
CA GLN A 457 -7.33 24.18 -14.33
C GLN A 457 -8.81 24.43 -14.12
N THR A 458 -9.44 25.05 -15.12
CA THR A 458 -10.86 25.33 -15.12
C THR A 458 -11.41 25.21 -16.54
N GLU A 459 -12.69 24.88 -16.64
CA GLU A 459 -13.43 24.94 -17.89
C GLU A 459 -14.12 26.29 -18.00
N VAL A 460 -13.90 26.99 -19.11
CA VAL A 460 -14.46 28.31 -19.40
C VAL A 460 -15.50 28.15 -20.51
N SER A 461 -16.77 28.36 -20.17
CA SER A 461 -17.90 28.16 -21.09
C SER A 461 -18.49 29.43 -21.68
N ASP A 462 -18.14 30.59 -21.14
CA ASP A 462 -18.66 31.88 -21.55
C ASP A 462 -17.58 32.98 -21.54
N ASP A 463 -18.00 34.22 -21.78
CA ASP A 463 -17.10 35.37 -21.83
C ASP A 463 -16.94 36.07 -20.47
N THR A 464 -17.22 35.41 -19.35
CA THR A 464 -16.98 35.96 -18.01
C THR A 464 -15.63 35.53 -17.45
N TRP A 465 -15.22 36.16 -16.34
CA TRP A 465 -13.98 35.81 -15.63
C TRP A 465 -14.19 34.59 -14.75
N HIS A 466 -13.37 33.57 -14.97
CA HIS A 466 -13.37 32.32 -14.22
C HIS A 466 -12.13 32.25 -13.33
N GLU A 467 -12.30 31.65 -12.15
CA GLU A 467 -11.21 31.35 -11.24
C GLU A 467 -10.52 30.04 -11.66
N ILE A 468 -9.19 30.06 -11.68
CA ILE A 468 -8.36 28.85 -11.60
C ILE A 468 -7.82 28.78 -10.18
N GLY A 469 -8.08 27.67 -9.50
CA GLY A 469 -7.44 27.30 -8.25
C GLY A 469 -6.73 25.96 -8.42
N GLY A 470 -5.57 25.79 -7.81
CA GLY A 470 -4.86 24.52 -7.80
C GLY A 470 -3.61 24.58 -6.96
N SER A 471 -2.79 23.54 -7.04
CA SER A 471 -1.60 23.42 -6.22
C SER A 471 -0.54 22.55 -6.87
N PHE A 472 0.70 22.71 -6.44
CA PHE A 472 1.80 21.82 -6.81
C PHE A 472 2.87 21.78 -5.73
N ARG A 473 3.73 20.76 -5.81
CA ARG A 473 4.94 20.62 -5.01
C ARG A 473 6.09 20.11 -5.89
N ILE A 474 7.30 20.57 -5.62
CA ILE A 474 8.52 20.01 -6.23
C ILE A 474 9.32 19.28 -5.14
N GLU A 475 9.57 17.99 -5.33
CA GLU A 475 10.25 17.14 -4.34
C GLU A 475 11.69 16.75 -4.74
N LYS A 476 12.07 17.04 -5.99
CA LYS A 476 13.43 16.79 -6.51
C LYS A 476 13.98 18.08 -7.08
N GLN A 477 15.26 18.35 -6.82
CA GLN A 477 15.92 19.58 -7.28
C GLN A 477 15.81 19.70 -8.81
N PRO A 478 15.04 20.69 -9.32
CA PRO A 478 14.90 20.87 -10.76
C PRO A 478 16.06 21.70 -11.29
N SER A 479 16.42 21.48 -12.56
CA SER A 479 17.35 22.36 -13.28
C SER A 479 16.64 23.60 -13.83
N LYS A 480 15.35 23.47 -14.20
CA LYS A 480 14.52 24.54 -14.71
C LYS A 480 13.05 24.34 -14.34
N VAL A 481 12.44 25.40 -13.83
CA VAL A 481 10.99 25.48 -13.59
C VAL A 481 10.44 26.69 -14.34
N MET A 482 9.51 26.42 -15.25
CA MET A 482 8.75 27.45 -15.96
C MET A 482 7.29 27.32 -15.60
N VAL A 483 6.63 28.43 -15.27
CA VAL A 483 5.17 28.50 -15.19
C VAL A 483 4.64 29.15 -16.45
N TYR A 484 3.52 28.66 -16.96
CA TYR A 484 2.83 29.24 -18.11
C TYR A 484 1.33 28.97 -18.04
N VAL A 485 0.54 29.86 -18.65
CA VAL A 485 -0.91 29.64 -18.78
C VAL A 485 -1.20 29.13 -20.19
N GLN A 486 -1.87 28.00 -20.30
CA GLN A 486 -2.22 27.34 -21.56
C GLN A 486 -3.72 27.09 -21.68
N GLY A 487 -4.14 26.62 -22.86
CA GLY A 487 -5.53 26.70 -23.29
C GLY A 487 -5.90 28.15 -23.65
N PRO A 488 -7.09 28.43 -24.20
CA PRO A 488 -8.08 27.54 -24.83
C PRO A 488 -7.58 26.91 -26.15
N ALA A 489 -8.47 26.40 -27.01
CA ALA A 489 -8.12 25.89 -28.35
C ALA A 489 -7.30 26.91 -29.19
N SER A 490 -6.56 26.43 -30.20
CA SER A 490 -5.82 27.29 -31.13
C SER A 490 -6.76 28.28 -31.82
N GLY A 491 -6.31 29.53 -31.99
CA GLY A 491 -7.08 30.60 -32.60
C GLY A 491 -8.03 31.33 -31.65
N VAL A 492 -8.24 30.83 -30.42
CA VAL A 492 -9.03 31.51 -29.39
C VAL A 492 -8.10 32.34 -28.50
N ASP A 493 -8.44 33.61 -28.32
CA ASP A 493 -7.70 34.53 -27.46
C ASP A 493 -7.85 34.15 -25.98
N LEU A 494 -6.78 34.36 -25.22
CA LEU A 494 -6.72 34.11 -23.78
C LEU A 494 -6.48 35.41 -23.03
N MET A 495 -7.21 35.64 -21.95
CA MET A 495 -7.01 36.73 -21.01
C MET A 495 -6.63 36.17 -19.64
N VAL A 496 -5.52 36.66 -19.05
CA VAL A 496 -5.03 36.23 -17.74
C VAL A 496 -4.82 37.43 -16.83
N ALA A 497 -5.39 37.39 -15.63
CA ALA A 497 -5.22 38.45 -14.63
C ALA A 497 -4.89 37.88 -13.26
N GLY A 498 -4.11 38.63 -12.48
CA GLY A 498 -3.91 38.37 -11.06
C GLY A 498 -3.31 37.00 -10.75
N LEU A 499 -2.41 36.45 -11.57
CA LEU A 499 -1.77 35.17 -11.27
C LEU A 499 -0.96 35.27 -9.96
N GLN A 500 -1.37 34.48 -8.98
CA GLN A 500 -0.72 34.30 -7.69
C GLN A 500 -0.19 32.88 -7.58
N ILE A 501 1.09 32.74 -7.22
CA ILE A 501 1.69 31.49 -6.79
C ILE A 501 2.46 31.75 -5.50
N PHE A 502 2.11 31.08 -4.41
CA PHE A 502 2.74 31.32 -3.11
C PHE A 502 2.77 30.07 -2.24
N PRO A 503 3.79 29.89 -1.40
CA PRO A 503 3.83 28.79 -0.44
C PRO A 503 2.84 29.05 0.71
N VAL A 504 2.13 28.00 1.16
CA VAL A 504 1.09 28.12 2.20
C VAL A 504 1.59 27.80 3.61
N ASP A 505 1.11 28.54 4.61
CA ASP A 505 1.37 28.25 6.02
C ASP A 505 0.27 27.33 6.59
N ARG A 506 0.49 26.02 6.49
CA ARG A 506 -0.41 25.02 7.07
C ARG A 506 -0.54 25.13 8.59
N HIS A 507 0.48 25.60 9.32
CA HIS A 507 0.41 25.71 10.77
C HIS A 507 -0.53 26.85 11.18
N ALA A 508 -0.54 27.95 10.43
CA ALA A 508 -1.56 28.99 10.59
C ALA A 508 -2.97 28.45 10.34
N ARG A 509 -3.15 27.68 9.25
CA ARG A 509 -4.43 27.02 8.96
C ARG A 509 -4.84 26.07 10.10
N PHE A 510 -3.93 25.25 10.62
CA PHE A 510 -4.24 24.31 11.71
C PHE A 510 -4.69 25.00 12.99
N ARG A 511 -4.12 26.17 13.34
CA ARG A 511 -4.61 26.96 14.48
C ARG A 511 -6.07 27.38 14.28
N TYR A 512 -6.43 27.82 13.08
CA TYR A 512 -7.81 28.13 12.73
C TYR A 512 -8.73 26.89 12.80
N LEU A 513 -8.31 25.77 12.20
CA LEU A 513 -9.12 24.54 12.17
C LEU A 513 -9.35 23.94 13.56
N LYS A 514 -8.40 24.07 14.49
CA LYS A 514 -8.60 23.65 15.89
C LYS A 514 -9.73 24.43 16.56
N ILE A 515 -9.85 25.73 16.29
CA ILE A 515 -10.93 26.57 16.82
C ILE A 515 -12.28 26.12 16.21
N GLN A 516 -12.33 25.86 14.91
CA GLN A 516 -13.57 25.37 14.27
C GLN A 516 -13.96 23.98 14.77
N THR A 517 -12.98 23.08 14.92
CA THR A 517 -13.17 21.74 15.47
C THR A 517 -13.78 21.80 16.88
N ASP A 518 -13.29 22.68 17.75
CA ASP A 518 -13.86 22.83 19.10
C ASP A 518 -15.32 23.32 19.06
N LYS A 519 -15.67 24.20 18.12
CA LYS A 519 -17.05 24.68 17.95
C LYS A 519 -17.98 23.60 17.40
N ILE A 520 -17.53 22.84 16.42
CA ILE A 520 -18.38 21.93 15.63
C ILE A 520 -18.47 20.54 16.26
N ARG A 521 -17.39 20.05 16.87
CA ARG A 521 -17.24 18.66 17.30
C ARG A 521 -17.27 18.47 18.81
N LYS A 522 -17.32 19.56 19.58
CA LYS A 522 -17.38 19.50 21.04
C LYS A 522 -18.62 20.19 21.59
N ARG A 523 -19.04 19.74 22.77
CA ARG A 523 -20.19 20.24 23.51
C ARG A 523 -19.85 20.36 24.99
N ASP A 524 -20.45 21.35 25.65
CA ASP A 524 -20.32 21.53 27.09
C ASP A 524 -21.16 20.48 27.84
N VAL A 525 -20.62 19.98 28.95
CA VAL A 525 -21.25 18.97 29.79
C VAL A 525 -21.21 19.42 31.24
N VAL A 526 -22.34 19.26 31.92
CA VAL A 526 -22.53 19.52 33.34
C VAL A 526 -22.87 18.20 34.02
N LEU A 527 -21.92 17.65 34.77
CA LEU A 527 -22.17 16.50 35.64
C LEU A 527 -22.76 17.02 36.96
N LYS A 528 -23.97 16.58 37.31
CA LYS A 528 -24.63 16.96 38.57
C LYS A 528 -24.62 15.79 39.54
N PHE A 529 -24.07 16.00 40.73
CA PHE A 529 -23.97 14.97 41.75
C PHE A 529 -25.06 15.14 42.80
N SER A 530 -25.72 14.03 43.17
CA SER A 530 -26.70 14.00 44.25
C SER A 530 -26.26 12.98 45.33
N GLY A 531 -26.77 13.11 46.56
CA GLY A 531 -26.45 12.18 47.65
C GLY A 531 -25.13 12.45 48.40
N LEU A 532 -24.50 13.61 48.17
CA LEU A 532 -23.31 14.07 48.90
C LEU A 532 -23.68 15.19 49.88
N ASP A 533 -23.12 15.13 51.10
CA ASP A 533 -23.13 16.29 52.00
C ASP A 533 -22.22 17.39 51.43
N SER A 534 -22.61 18.66 51.58
CA SER A 534 -21.86 19.80 51.03
C SER A 534 -20.41 19.88 51.50
N GLY A 535 -20.10 19.36 52.69
CA GLY A 535 -18.72 19.25 53.21
C GLY A 535 -17.83 18.21 52.51
N SER A 536 -18.40 17.33 51.67
CA SER A 536 -17.69 16.25 50.98
C SER A 536 -17.35 16.55 49.52
N TYR A 537 -17.81 17.67 48.97
CA TYR A 537 -17.58 18.05 47.56
C TYR A 537 -16.10 18.20 47.24
N ALA A 538 -15.35 18.93 48.07
CA ALA A 538 -13.91 19.14 47.88
C ALA A 538 -13.08 17.84 47.95
N ASN A 539 -13.58 16.81 48.62
CA ASN A 539 -12.93 15.50 48.75
C ASN A 539 -13.44 14.47 47.72
N THR A 540 -14.32 14.89 46.82
CA THR A 540 -14.86 14.03 45.75
C THR A 540 -14.14 14.35 44.45
N SER A 541 -13.32 13.41 43.99
CA SER A 541 -12.59 13.53 42.72
C SER A 541 -13.38 12.91 41.57
N VAL A 542 -13.32 13.56 40.41
CA VAL A 542 -13.97 13.15 39.17
C VAL A 542 -12.91 12.95 38.11
N GLN A 543 -12.97 11.80 37.43
CA GLN A 543 -12.17 11.50 36.25
C GLN A 543 -13.09 11.14 35.09
N VAL A 544 -13.01 11.92 34.02
CA VAL A 544 -13.77 11.75 32.78
C VAL A 544 -12.83 11.25 31.70
N ARG A 545 -13.17 10.13 31.07
CA ARG A 545 -12.43 9.57 29.95
C ARG A 545 -13.38 9.26 28.79
N GLN A 546 -13.18 9.92 27.66
CA GLN A 546 -13.78 9.48 26.41
C GLN A 546 -13.20 8.11 26.02
N THR A 547 -14.08 7.18 25.71
CA THR A 547 -13.77 5.80 25.33
C THR A 547 -13.93 5.57 23.83
N GLN A 548 -14.84 6.32 23.20
CA GLN A 548 -15.10 6.29 21.77
C GLN A 548 -15.43 7.70 21.29
N ASN A 549 -14.82 8.10 20.18
CA ASN A 549 -15.20 9.31 19.44
C ASN A 549 -16.28 8.93 18.40
N ASP A 550 -17.29 9.76 18.24
CA ASP A 550 -18.40 9.49 17.32
C ASP A 550 -18.07 9.79 15.86
N PHE A 551 -17.05 10.60 15.59
CA PHE A 551 -16.66 10.97 14.23
C PHE A 551 -16.15 9.74 13.47
N PRO A 552 -16.79 9.34 12.36
CA PRO A 552 -16.40 8.18 11.57
C PRO A 552 -15.00 8.33 10.95
N ILE A 553 -14.13 7.37 11.27
CA ILE A 553 -12.81 7.21 10.65
C ILE A 553 -12.68 5.75 10.25
N GLY A 554 -12.77 5.49 8.96
CA GLY A 554 -12.69 4.16 8.39
C GLY A 554 -11.52 3.95 7.44
N THR A 555 -11.44 2.73 6.91
CA THR A 555 -10.42 2.35 5.94
C THR A 555 -10.93 1.34 4.90
N CYS A 556 -10.21 1.22 3.79
CA CYS A 556 -10.43 0.21 2.76
C CYS A 556 -9.69 -1.08 3.10
N ILE A 557 -10.38 -2.22 2.93
CA ILE A 557 -9.80 -3.55 3.07
C ILE A 557 -10.19 -4.43 1.88
N SER A 558 -9.38 -5.43 1.61
CA SER A 558 -9.59 -6.50 0.64
C SER A 558 -9.50 -7.86 1.31
N ARG A 559 -10.03 -8.91 0.67
CA ARG A 559 -10.08 -10.26 1.25
C ARG A 559 -8.70 -10.82 1.59
N SER A 560 -7.67 -10.53 0.82
CA SER A 560 -6.31 -11.00 1.10
C SER A 560 -5.67 -10.32 2.32
N ASN A 561 -6.14 -9.13 2.71
CA ASN A 561 -5.55 -8.38 3.83
C ASN A 561 -5.87 -9.04 5.18
N ILE A 562 -7.06 -9.63 5.31
CA ILE A 562 -7.54 -10.18 6.59
C ILE A 562 -6.85 -11.50 6.98
N ASP A 563 -6.02 -12.06 6.09
CA ASP A 563 -5.16 -13.20 6.41
C ASP A 563 -3.90 -12.77 7.19
N ASN A 564 -3.65 -11.46 7.33
CA ASN A 564 -2.60 -10.90 8.18
C ASN A 564 -3.18 -10.44 9.52
N GLU A 565 -2.81 -11.12 10.60
CA GLU A 565 -3.32 -10.81 11.93
C GLU A 565 -2.92 -9.41 12.42
N ASP A 566 -1.72 -8.91 12.07
CA ASP A 566 -1.25 -7.59 12.49
C ASP A 566 -2.03 -6.48 11.77
N PHE A 567 -2.40 -6.72 10.50
CA PHE A 567 -3.28 -5.84 9.74
C PHE A 567 -4.66 -5.74 10.39
N VAL A 568 -5.25 -6.89 10.76
CA VAL A 568 -6.58 -6.94 11.39
C VAL A 568 -6.54 -6.27 12.77
N ASP A 569 -5.51 -6.52 13.57
CA ASP A 569 -5.35 -5.92 14.90
C ASP A 569 -5.21 -4.39 14.82
N PHE A 570 -4.40 -3.89 13.87
CA PHE A 570 -4.31 -2.46 13.63
C PHE A 570 -5.66 -1.88 13.18
N MET A 571 -6.35 -2.58 12.28
CA MET A 571 -7.61 -2.13 11.72
C MET A 571 -8.70 -1.99 12.81
N VAL A 572 -8.93 -3.05 13.58
CA VAL A 572 -9.94 -3.10 14.65
C VAL A 572 -9.66 -2.08 15.75
N LYS A 573 -8.38 -1.81 16.03
CA LYS A 573 -7.98 -0.85 17.05
C LYS A 573 -8.16 0.61 16.62
N HIS A 574 -8.04 0.89 15.32
CA HIS A 574 -7.89 2.27 14.84
C HIS A 574 -8.99 2.74 13.89
N PHE A 575 -9.88 1.87 13.42
CA PHE A 575 -10.97 2.24 12.52
C PHE A 575 -12.32 1.70 13.00
N ASN A 576 -13.37 2.49 12.83
CA ASN A 576 -14.76 2.11 13.19
C ASN A 576 -15.67 1.94 11.96
N TRP A 577 -15.14 2.21 10.77
CA TRP A 577 -15.80 2.02 9.49
C TRP A 577 -14.89 1.28 8.50
N VAL A 578 -15.48 0.51 7.59
CA VAL A 578 -14.77 -0.22 6.55
C VAL A 578 -15.49 -0.10 5.20
N VAL A 579 -14.71 -0.02 4.12
CA VAL A 579 -15.17 -0.21 2.74
C VAL A 579 -14.40 -1.36 2.10
N PHE A 580 -15.01 -2.08 1.19
CA PHE A 580 -14.36 -3.19 0.48
C PHE A 580 -13.78 -2.68 -0.84
N GLY A 581 -12.50 -2.93 -1.09
CA GLY A 581 -11.79 -2.32 -2.22
C GLY A 581 -12.27 -2.81 -3.58
N ASN A 582 -12.59 -4.11 -3.68
CA ASN A 582 -13.03 -4.71 -4.93
C ASN A 582 -14.23 -5.66 -4.78
N GLU A 583 -14.44 -6.21 -3.59
CA GLU A 583 -15.23 -7.43 -3.36
C GLU A 583 -16.73 -7.25 -3.61
N LEU A 584 -17.19 -6.01 -3.79
CA LEU A 584 -18.55 -5.69 -4.22
C LEU A 584 -18.64 -5.14 -5.64
N LYS A 585 -17.54 -4.74 -6.28
CA LYS A 585 -17.57 -4.21 -7.66
C LYS A 585 -18.09 -5.28 -8.62
N TRP A 586 -18.76 -4.85 -9.70
CA TRP A 586 -19.44 -5.80 -10.59
C TRP A 586 -18.46 -6.78 -11.24
N TYR A 587 -17.29 -6.31 -11.67
CA TYR A 587 -16.28 -7.21 -12.24
C TYR A 587 -15.74 -8.26 -11.26
N TRP A 588 -15.82 -8.02 -9.95
CA TRP A 588 -15.38 -8.97 -8.94
C TRP A 588 -16.48 -9.99 -8.63
N THR A 589 -17.70 -9.50 -8.48
CA THR A 589 -18.86 -10.31 -8.08
C THR A 589 -19.49 -11.07 -9.23
N GLU A 590 -19.31 -10.64 -10.48
CA GLU A 590 -19.74 -11.33 -11.70
C GLU A 590 -18.77 -11.04 -12.87
N PRO A 591 -17.54 -11.60 -12.83
CA PRO A 591 -16.54 -11.42 -13.88
C PRO A 591 -17.00 -11.92 -15.25
N GLN A 592 -17.79 -12.99 -15.27
CA GLN A 592 -18.46 -13.56 -16.44
C GLN A 592 -19.94 -13.74 -16.11
N GLN A 593 -20.80 -13.58 -17.12
CA GLN A 593 -22.26 -13.67 -16.94
C GLN A 593 -22.65 -14.97 -16.22
N GLY A 594 -23.36 -14.84 -15.09
CA GLY A 594 -23.83 -15.96 -14.27
C GLY A 594 -22.77 -16.65 -13.41
N ASN A 595 -21.50 -16.24 -13.47
CA ASN A 595 -20.43 -16.75 -12.61
C ASN A 595 -20.22 -15.80 -11.42
N PHE A 596 -20.92 -16.06 -10.32
CA PHE A 596 -20.94 -15.17 -9.16
C PHE A 596 -19.84 -15.50 -8.12
N ASN A 597 -19.20 -14.46 -7.60
CA ASN A 597 -18.33 -14.54 -6.43
C ASN A 597 -18.79 -13.56 -5.34
N TYR A 598 -19.54 -14.06 -4.35
CA TYR A 598 -19.93 -13.29 -3.16
C TYR A 598 -19.18 -13.69 -1.89
N LYS A 599 -18.41 -14.78 -1.95
CA LYS A 599 -17.75 -15.35 -0.77
C LYS A 599 -16.79 -14.35 -0.13
N ASP A 600 -16.04 -13.61 -0.95
CA ASP A 600 -15.04 -12.67 -0.44
C ASP A 600 -15.70 -11.52 0.34
N ALA A 601 -16.80 -10.97 -0.17
CA ALA A 601 -17.58 -9.94 0.54
C ALA A 601 -18.26 -10.49 1.81
N ASP A 602 -18.74 -11.73 1.79
CA ASP A 602 -19.33 -12.38 2.97
C ASP A 602 -18.28 -12.58 4.09
N ASP A 603 -17.06 -13.00 3.72
CA ASP A 603 -15.94 -13.17 4.66
C ASP A 603 -15.59 -11.81 5.32
N LEU A 604 -15.52 -10.73 4.54
CA LEU A 604 -15.24 -9.38 5.03
C LEU A 604 -16.37 -8.85 5.93
N LEU A 605 -17.63 -9.01 5.54
CA LEU A 605 -18.79 -8.64 6.37
C LEU A 605 -18.79 -9.37 7.71
N SER A 606 -18.44 -10.66 7.71
CA SER A 606 -18.37 -11.47 8.92
C SER A 606 -17.30 -10.93 9.89
N LEU A 607 -16.14 -10.51 9.38
CA LEU A 607 -15.12 -9.86 10.19
C LEU A 607 -15.62 -8.54 10.78
N CYS A 608 -16.22 -7.67 9.97
CA CYS A 608 -16.74 -6.39 10.43
C CYS A 608 -17.83 -6.57 11.50
N GLN A 609 -18.76 -7.51 11.31
CA GLN A 609 -19.81 -7.82 12.29
C GLN A 609 -19.23 -8.33 13.62
N LYS A 610 -18.23 -9.22 13.56
CA LYS A 610 -17.55 -9.74 14.76
C LYS A 610 -16.93 -8.62 15.61
N HIS A 611 -16.46 -7.55 14.97
CA HIS A 611 -15.81 -6.42 15.63
C HIS A 611 -16.69 -5.17 15.76
N ASN A 612 -17.99 -5.27 15.45
CA ASN A 612 -18.95 -4.15 15.47
C ASN A 612 -18.52 -2.94 14.63
N ILE A 613 -17.91 -3.20 13.47
CA ILE A 613 -17.44 -2.19 12.53
C ILE A 613 -18.53 -1.93 11.47
N GLN A 614 -18.81 -0.65 11.22
CA GLN A 614 -19.78 -0.22 10.20
C GLN A 614 -19.19 -0.41 8.80
N THR A 615 -20.03 -0.65 7.80
CA THR A 615 -19.59 -0.96 6.43
C THR A 615 -20.25 -0.07 5.39
N ARG A 616 -19.48 0.33 4.37
CA ARG A 616 -19.96 0.94 3.13
C ARG A 616 -19.84 -0.04 1.97
N GLY A 617 -20.91 -0.17 1.21
CA GLY A 617 -20.96 -0.96 -0.01
C GLY A 617 -20.43 -0.18 -1.20
N HIS A 618 -19.24 -0.53 -1.67
CA HIS A 618 -18.58 0.11 -2.81
C HIS A 618 -18.25 -0.92 -3.90
N CYS A 619 -18.85 -0.87 -5.07
CA CYS A 619 -19.99 -0.04 -5.49
C CYS A 619 -20.98 -0.92 -6.26
N ILE A 620 -22.23 -0.44 -6.44
CA ILE A 620 -23.23 -1.22 -7.18
C ILE A 620 -22.89 -1.20 -8.67
N PHE A 621 -22.64 -0.01 -9.21
CA PHE A 621 -22.22 0.28 -10.58
C PHE A 621 -21.02 1.22 -10.62
N TRP A 622 -20.27 1.19 -11.71
CA TRP A 622 -19.16 2.12 -12.00
C TRP A 622 -19.23 2.52 -13.47
N ASP A 623 -19.40 3.82 -13.74
CA ASP A 623 -19.84 4.31 -15.06
C ASP A 623 -18.69 4.46 -16.08
N VAL A 624 -17.44 4.34 -15.63
CA VAL A 624 -16.25 4.44 -16.48
C VAL A 624 -16.11 3.18 -17.34
N GLU A 625 -16.17 3.34 -18.67
CA GLU A 625 -16.18 2.20 -19.60
C GLU A 625 -14.98 1.26 -19.43
N GLY A 626 -13.81 1.78 -19.04
CA GLY A 626 -12.60 0.99 -18.83
C GLY A 626 -12.75 -0.16 -17.82
N VAL A 627 -13.61 0.01 -16.81
CA VAL A 627 -13.82 -0.99 -15.74
C VAL A 627 -14.99 -1.94 -15.99
N VAL A 628 -15.81 -1.66 -17.01
CA VAL A 628 -16.98 -2.48 -17.36
C VAL A 628 -16.54 -3.77 -18.07
N GLN A 629 -17.04 -4.91 -17.61
CA GLN A 629 -16.68 -6.23 -18.15
C GLN A 629 -17.04 -6.35 -19.63
N GLN A 630 -16.23 -7.12 -20.38
CA GLN A 630 -16.44 -7.30 -21.82
C GLN A 630 -17.80 -7.91 -22.17
N TRP A 631 -18.30 -8.84 -21.37
CA TRP A 631 -19.61 -9.45 -21.61
C TRP A 631 -20.74 -8.43 -21.49
N ILE A 632 -20.66 -7.47 -20.55
CA ILE A 632 -21.63 -6.37 -20.40
C ILE A 632 -21.56 -5.43 -21.61
N LYS A 633 -20.34 -5.06 -22.04
CA LYS A 633 -20.12 -4.20 -23.22
C LYS A 633 -20.75 -4.79 -24.48
N SER A 634 -20.74 -6.12 -24.62
CA SER A 634 -21.27 -6.85 -25.78
C SER A 634 -22.79 -6.93 -25.85
N LEU A 635 -23.51 -6.61 -24.76
CA LEU A 635 -24.97 -6.72 -24.72
C LEU A 635 -25.65 -5.67 -25.60
N ASN A 636 -26.80 -6.01 -26.20
CA ASN A 636 -27.69 -5.01 -26.77
C ASN A 636 -28.42 -4.23 -25.66
N LYS A 637 -29.20 -3.20 -26.02
CA LYS A 637 -29.88 -2.32 -25.05
C LYS A 637 -30.82 -3.08 -24.11
N ASN A 638 -31.60 -4.05 -24.60
CA ASN A 638 -32.58 -4.77 -23.80
C ASN A 638 -31.90 -5.75 -22.83
N ASP A 639 -30.88 -6.46 -23.32
CA ASP A 639 -30.12 -7.40 -22.49
C ASP A 639 -29.29 -6.65 -21.44
N LEU A 640 -28.74 -5.48 -21.79
CA LEU A 640 -28.04 -4.62 -20.82
C LEU A 640 -28.98 -4.11 -19.73
N MET A 641 -30.19 -3.66 -20.09
CA MET A 641 -31.19 -3.27 -19.09
C MET A 641 -31.54 -4.43 -18.16
N THR A 642 -31.71 -5.64 -18.72
CA THR A 642 -31.97 -6.86 -17.95
C THR A 642 -30.81 -7.17 -17.01
N ALA A 643 -29.56 -7.06 -17.46
CA ALA A 643 -28.38 -7.26 -16.63
C ALA A 643 -28.30 -6.25 -15.48
N VAL A 644 -28.59 -4.96 -15.74
CA VAL A 644 -28.66 -3.92 -14.71
C VAL A 644 -29.73 -4.22 -13.66
N GLN A 645 -30.92 -4.66 -14.08
CA GLN A 645 -31.99 -5.05 -13.16
C GLN A 645 -31.62 -6.29 -12.34
N ASN A 646 -31.00 -7.30 -12.97
CA ASN A 646 -30.53 -8.49 -12.26
C ASN A 646 -29.46 -8.14 -11.23
N ARG A 647 -28.54 -7.22 -11.57
CA ARG A 647 -27.50 -6.72 -10.67
C ARG A 647 -28.09 -6.04 -9.44
N LEU A 648 -29.03 -5.11 -9.63
CA LEU A 648 -29.74 -4.43 -8.55
C LEU A 648 -30.43 -5.44 -7.63
N ASN A 649 -31.28 -6.30 -8.20
CA ASN A 649 -32.04 -7.29 -7.44
C ASN A 649 -31.13 -8.28 -6.70
N GLY A 650 -30.14 -8.85 -7.38
CA GLY A 650 -29.26 -9.86 -6.80
C GLY A 650 -28.39 -9.32 -5.67
N LEU A 651 -27.70 -8.20 -5.91
CA LEU A 651 -26.79 -7.62 -4.92
C LEU A 651 -27.54 -7.07 -3.70
N LEU A 652 -28.55 -6.23 -3.92
CA LEU A 652 -29.22 -5.52 -2.83
C LEU A 652 -30.19 -6.39 -2.04
N THR A 653 -30.80 -7.40 -2.66
CA THR A 653 -31.60 -8.37 -1.89
C THR A 653 -30.71 -9.22 -0.98
N ARG A 654 -29.52 -9.62 -1.47
CA ARG A 654 -28.57 -10.40 -0.68
C ARG A 654 -28.07 -9.63 0.54
N TYR A 655 -27.69 -8.37 0.33
CA TYR A 655 -27.01 -7.55 1.33
C TYR A 655 -27.92 -6.52 2.00
N LYS A 656 -29.24 -6.72 1.93
CA LYS A 656 -30.22 -5.83 2.56
C LYS A 656 -29.92 -5.61 4.04
N GLY A 657 -29.73 -4.35 4.43
CA GLY A 657 -29.42 -3.95 5.80
C GLY A 657 -28.05 -4.39 6.31
N LYS A 658 -27.12 -4.76 5.42
CA LYS A 658 -25.75 -5.15 5.77
C LYS A 658 -24.72 -4.04 5.56
N PHE A 659 -25.05 -3.03 4.77
CA PHE A 659 -24.22 -1.86 4.53
C PHE A 659 -24.99 -0.61 4.92
N SER A 660 -24.36 0.27 5.68
CA SER A 660 -24.98 1.52 6.12
C SER A 660 -25.05 2.53 4.98
N HIS A 661 -24.05 2.52 4.08
CA HIS A 661 -23.99 3.35 2.88
C HIS A 661 -23.79 2.50 1.63
N TYR A 662 -24.29 2.97 0.48
CA TYR A 662 -23.91 2.44 -0.84
C TYR A 662 -23.46 3.54 -1.79
N ASP A 663 -22.33 3.33 -2.45
CA ASP A 663 -21.98 4.08 -3.66
C ASP A 663 -22.74 3.44 -4.83
N VAL A 664 -23.77 4.14 -5.33
CA VAL A 664 -24.73 3.54 -6.28
C VAL A 664 -24.14 3.43 -7.68
N ASN A 665 -23.69 4.54 -8.25
CA ASN A 665 -23.01 4.57 -9.53
C ASN A 665 -21.79 5.48 -9.40
N ASN A 666 -20.61 4.87 -9.43
CA ASN A 666 -19.34 5.53 -9.18
C ASN A 666 -18.88 6.33 -10.41
N GLU A 667 -18.30 7.52 -10.18
CA GLU A 667 -17.57 8.33 -11.19
C GLU A 667 -18.41 8.78 -12.39
N MET A 668 -19.61 9.29 -12.10
CA MET A 668 -20.56 9.74 -13.13
C MET A 668 -20.16 11.05 -13.82
N LEU A 669 -19.22 11.82 -13.24
CA LEU A 669 -18.62 12.99 -13.90
C LEU A 669 -17.58 12.59 -14.96
N HIS A 670 -17.00 11.39 -14.86
CA HIS A 670 -15.92 10.91 -15.74
C HIS A 670 -16.36 9.80 -16.71
N GLY A 671 -17.42 9.07 -16.39
CA GLY A 671 -17.98 8.00 -17.22
C GLY A 671 -19.47 8.18 -17.49
N SER A 672 -19.94 7.68 -18.63
CA SER A 672 -21.35 7.75 -19.07
C SER A 672 -21.87 6.44 -19.67
N PHE A 673 -21.17 5.31 -19.45
CA PHE A 673 -21.45 4.04 -20.12
C PHE A 673 -22.92 3.62 -20.04
N PHE A 674 -23.51 3.65 -18.84
CA PHE A 674 -24.91 3.21 -18.68
C PHE A 674 -25.88 4.23 -19.27
N GLN A 675 -25.61 5.52 -19.08
CA GLN A 675 -26.45 6.61 -19.58
C GLN A 675 -26.54 6.61 -21.11
N ASP A 676 -25.39 6.48 -21.79
CA ASP A 676 -25.32 6.53 -23.25
C ASP A 676 -26.02 5.33 -23.91
N ARG A 677 -26.02 4.18 -23.22
CA ARG A 677 -26.59 2.94 -23.75
C ARG A 677 -28.05 2.70 -23.36
N LEU A 678 -28.47 3.15 -22.19
CA LEU A 678 -29.81 2.89 -21.65
C LEU A 678 -30.72 4.13 -21.68
N GLY A 679 -30.15 5.34 -21.77
CA GLY A 679 -30.85 6.62 -21.78
C GLY A 679 -30.66 7.41 -20.49
N LYS A 680 -30.95 8.72 -20.54
CA LYS A 680 -30.68 9.68 -19.45
C LYS A 680 -31.28 9.29 -18.09
N ASP A 681 -32.45 8.66 -18.06
CA ASP A 681 -33.18 8.36 -16.82
C ASP A 681 -32.57 7.18 -16.03
N ILE A 682 -31.60 6.44 -16.60
CA ILE A 682 -31.09 5.21 -15.99
C ILE A 682 -30.42 5.46 -14.64
N ARG A 683 -29.66 6.55 -14.50
CA ARG A 683 -28.95 6.87 -13.26
C ARG A 683 -29.95 7.11 -12.13
N ALA A 684 -30.97 7.94 -12.35
CA ALA A 684 -32.03 8.15 -11.36
C ALA A 684 -32.80 6.85 -11.04
N ASN A 685 -33.05 6.01 -12.04
CA ASN A 685 -33.71 4.71 -11.83
C ASN A 685 -32.87 3.73 -11.00
N MET A 686 -31.54 3.73 -11.14
CA MET A 686 -30.65 2.93 -10.30
C MET A 686 -30.80 3.31 -8.82
N PHE A 687 -30.79 4.62 -8.51
CA PHE A 687 -30.99 5.10 -7.13
C PHE A 687 -32.38 4.76 -6.58
N LYS A 688 -33.44 4.99 -7.37
CA LYS A 688 -34.82 4.65 -6.96
C LYS A 688 -34.98 3.17 -6.65
N THR A 689 -34.47 2.32 -7.54
CA THR A 689 -34.55 0.86 -7.38
C THR A 689 -33.69 0.40 -6.20
N ALA A 690 -32.53 1.01 -6.01
CA ALA A 690 -31.66 0.69 -4.88
C ALA A 690 -32.35 0.96 -3.53
N ASN A 691 -32.96 2.14 -3.38
CA ASN A 691 -33.70 2.52 -2.18
C ASN A 691 -34.95 1.65 -1.95
N GLN A 692 -35.61 1.18 -3.02
CA GLN A 692 -36.74 0.25 -2.90
C GLN A 692 -36.31 -1.12 -2.36
N LEU A 693 -35.16 -1.64 -2.82
CA LEU A 693 -34.64 -2.94 -2.42
C LEU A 693 -34.06 -2.90 -1.01
N ASP A 694 -33.29 -1.86 -0.69
CA ASP A 694 -32.72 -1.60 0.63
C ASP A 694 -32.93 -0.15 1.10
N PRO A 695 -34.08 0.15 1.74
CA PRO A 695 -34.39 1.50 2.25
C PRO A 695 -33.62 1.86 3.52
N SER A 696 -32.82 0.95 4.07
CA SER A 696 -32.07 1.19 5.31
C SER A 696 -30.71 1.84 5.08
N ALA A 697 -30.21 1.79 3.84
CA ALA A 697 -28.91 2.34 3.48
C ALA A 697 -29.03 3.76 2.92
N THR A 698 -28.09 4.63 3.31
CA THR A 698 -27.93 5.95 2.67
C THR A 698 -27.26 5.78 1.31
N LEU A 699 -27.87 6.31 0.26
CA LEU A 699 -27.34 6.22 -1.11
C LEU A 699 -26.45 7.41 -1.44
N PHE A 700 -25.21 7.14 -1.82
CA PHE A 700 -24.19 8.13 -2.14
C PHE A 700 -23.98 8.23 -3.65
N VAL A 701 -23.82 9.47 -4.12
CA VAL A 701 -22.98 9.75 -5.30
C VAL A 701 -21.51 9.71 -4.85
N ASN A 702 -20.58 9.27 -5.70
CA ASN A 702 -19.16 9.20 -5.36
C ASN A 702 -18.28 9.53 -6.57
N ASP A 703 -17.38 10.51 -6.41
CA ASP A 703 -16.57 11.02 -7.53
C ASP A 703 -15.23 11.63 -7.05
N TYR A 704 -14.27 11.83 -7.97
CA TYR A 704 -12.89 12.26 -7.68
C TYR A 704 -12.51 13.59 -8.33
N HIS A 705 -11.38 14.19 -7.88
CA HIS A 705 -10.92 15.52 -8.29
C HIS A 705 -11.98 16.62 -8.16
N VAL A 706 -12.85 16.51 -7.15
CA VAL A 706 -13.88 17.53 -6.89
C VAL A 706 -13.29 18.66 -6.05
N GLU A 707 -12.29 18.36 -5.23
CA GLU A 707 -11.78 19.16 -4.12
C GLU A 707 -10.41 19.82 -4.35
N ASP A 708 -9.79 19.59 -5.51
CA ASP A 708 -8.39 19.97 -5.76
C ASP A 708 -8.18 21.01 -6.88
N GLY A 709 -9.16 21.21 -7.76
CA GLY A 709 -9.06 22.12 -8.91
C GLY A 709 -8.14 21.63 -10.04
N CYS A 710 -7.87 20.32 -10.09
CA CYS A 710 -6.88 19.73 -10.99
C CYS A 710 -7.50 18.93 -12.15
N ASP A 711 -8.82 18.80 -12.26
CA ASP A 711 -9.52 18.16 -13.39
C ASP A 711 -10.61 19.11 -13.90
N THR A 712 -10.80 19.23 -15.22
CA THR A 712 -11.91 20.04 -15.76
C THR A 712 -13.20 19.25 -15.93
N ARG A 713 -13.15 17.91 -15.88
CA ARG A 713 -14.34 17.05 -15.94
C ARG A 713 -15.14 17.10 -14.65
N SER A 714 -14.47 17.28 -13.52
CA SER A 714 -15.06 17.40 -12.19
C SER A 714 -14.81 18.78 -11.60
N SER A 715 -15.81 19.32 -10.94
CA SER A 715 -15.70 20.51 -10.10
C SER A 715 -16.85 20.48 -9.10
N PRO A 716 -16.78 21.26 -8.01
CA PRO A 716 -17.91 21.37 -7.08
C PRO A 716 -19.20 21.77 -7.80
N ASP A 717 -19.11 22.72 -8.74
CA ASP A 717 -20.25 23.23 -9.50
C ASP A 717 -20.85 22.17 -10.44
N LYS A 718 -20.01 21.40 -11.16
CA LYS A 718 -20.47 20.28 -12.00
C LYS A 718 -21.11 19.17 -11.17
N TYR A 719 -20.54 18.88 -10.00
CA TYR A 719 -21.07 17.85 -9.12
C TYR A 719 -22.41 18.26 -8.50
N ILE A 720 -22.55 19.53 -8.10
CA ILE A 720 -23.82 20.11 -7.63
C ILE A 720 -24.89 19.97 -8.71
N HIS A 721 -24.61 20.40 -9.95
CA HIS A 721 -25.57 20.25 -11.05
C HIS A 721 -25.97 18.79 -11.28
N HIS A 722 -25.01 17.88 -11.21
CA HIS A 722 -25.28 16.45 -11.37
C HIS A 722 -26.18 15.88 -10.25
N ILE A 723 -25.92 16.25 -9.00
CA ILE A 723 -26.74 15.83 -7.85
C ILE A 723 -28.16 16.39 -7.95
N LEU A 724 -28.29 17.68 -8.30
CA LEU A 724 -29.60 18.32 -8.47
C LEU A 724 -30.42 17.65 -9.59
N ASP A 725 -29.80 17.34 -10.74
CA ASP A 725 -30.47 16.62 -11.83
C ASP A 725 -31.00 15.24 -11.38
N LEU A 726 -30.21 14.49 -10.61
CA LEU A 726 -30.66 13.23 -10.03
C LEU A 726 -31.86 13.43 -9.08
N GLN A 727 -31.78 14.42 -8.19
CA GLN A 727 -32.85 14.73 -7.23
C GLN A 727 -34.13 15.20 -7.92
N GLU A 728 -34.04 16.04 -8.95
CA GLU A 728 -35.17 16.50 -9.77
C GLU A 728 -35.86 15.33 -10.50
N GLN A 729 -35.08 14.34 -10.93
CA GLN A 729 -35.61 13.10 -11.49
C GLN A 729 -36.16 12.14 -10.42
N GLY A 730 -36.10 12.48 -9.12
CA GLY A 730 -36.64 11.72 -8.00
C GLY A 730 -35.72 10.62 -7.47
N ALA A 731 -34.41 10.70 -7.72
CA ALA A 731 -33.43 9.83 -7.09
C ALA A 731 -33.26 10.19 -5.60
N PRO A 732 -33.36 9.21 -4.68
CA PRO A 732 -33.13 9.46 -3.25
C PRO A 732 -31.63 9.53 -2.94
N VAL A 733 -30.96 10.57 -3.43
CA VAL A 733 -29.55 10.86 -3.08
C VAL A 733 -29.49 11.31 -1.61
N GLY A 734 -28.81 10.53 -0.78
CA GLY A 734 -28.73 10.74 0.67
C GLY A 734 -27.37 11.23 1.17
N GLY A 735 -26.33 11.22 0.34
CA GLY A 735 -25.00 11.69 0.72
C GLY A 735 -24.09 11.97 -0.49
N ILE A 736 -23.03 12.73 -0.23
CA ILE A 736 -22.03 13.15 -1.22
C ILE A 736 -20.69 12.52 -0.87
N GLY A 737 -20.18 11.65 -1.73
CA GLY A 737 -18.85 11.06 -1.66
C GLY A 737 -17.87 11.87 -2.49
N ILE A 738 -16.76 12.25 -1.86
CA ILE A 738 -15.58 12.82 -2.50
C ILE A 738 -14.46 11.81 -2.27
N GLN A 739 -13.90 11.23 -3.33
CA GLN A 739 -12.89 10.17 -3.18
C GLN A 739 -11.70 10.67 -2.34
N GLY A 740 -11.13 11.85 -2.61
CA GLY A 740 -10.03 12.37 -1.80
C GLY A 740 -8.64 11.88 -2.23
N HIS A 741 -8.50 11.38 -3.46
CA HIS A 741 -7.21 11.04 -4.04
C HIS A 741 -6.43 12.31 -4.41
N ILE A 742 -5.59 12.79 -3.50
CA ILE A 742 -4.91 14.08 -3.66
C ILE A 742 -3.38 13.96 -3.49
N ASP A 743 -2.61 14.73 -4.27
CA ASP A 743 -1.13 14.72 -4.21
C ASP A 743 -0.57 15.87 -3.35
N SER A 744 -1.18 17.05 -3.41
CA SER A 744 -0.64 18.30 -2.85
C SER A 744 -1.73 19.13 -2.17
N PRO A 745 -2.41 18.60 -1.13
CA PRO A 745 -3.59 19.24 -0.57
C PRO A 745 -3.32 20.65 -0.03
N ILE A 746 -4.17 21.59 -0.43
CA ILE A 746 -4.23 22.95 0.13
C ILE A 746 -5.57 23.12 0.83
N GLY A 747 -5.52 23.30 2.15
CA GLY A 747 -6.71 23.37 3.01
C GLY A 747 -7.81 24.32 2.51
N PRO A 748 -7.51 25.58 2.17
CA PRO A 748 -8.50 26.52 1.62
C PRO A 748 -9.15 26.10 0.29
N ILE A 749 -8.44 25.38 -0.59
CA ILE A 749 -9.01 24.86 -1.86
C ILE A 749 -10.04 23.77 -1.55
N VAL A 750 -9.66 22.83 -0.68
CA VAL A 750 -10.52 21.74 -0.22
C VAL A 750 -11.74 22.30 0.52
N SER A 751 -11.54 23.22 1.47
CA SER A 751 -12.59 23.88 2.23
C SER A 751 -13.58 24.60 1.31
N SER A 752 -13.12 25.34 0.30
CA SER A 752 -14.00 26.04 -0.64
C SER A 752 -14.91 25.06 -1.41
N SER A 753 -14.39 23.89 -1.76
CA SER A 753 -15.16 22.83 -2.42
C SER A 753 -16.21 22.24 -1.48
N LEU A 754 -15.84 21.98 -0.22
CA LEU A 754 -16.76 21.50 0.81
C LEU A 754 -17.85 22.53 1.16
N ASP A 755 -17.51 23.82 1.21
CA ASP A 755 -18.46 24.91 1.47
C ASP A 755 -19.52 24.97 0.38
N LYS A 756 -19.12 24.87 -0.91
CA LYS A 756 -20.05 24.84 -2.05
C LYS A 756 -20.98 23.62 -1.98
N LEU A 757 -20.42 22.43 -1.78
CA LEU A 757 -21.22 21.19 -1.72
C LEU A 757 -22.13 21.17 -0.48
N GLY A 758 -21.69 21.75 0.63
CA GLY A 758 -22.44 21.83 1.89
C GLY A 758 -23.75 22.62 1.76
N ILE A 759 -23.89 23.49 0.75
CA ILE A 759 -25.14 24.22 0.45
C ILE A 759 -26.29 23.24 0.15
N LEU A 760 -26.00 22.05 -0.38
CA LEU A 760 -27.01 21.04 -0.67
C LEU A 760 -27.64 20.42 0.59
N GLY A 761 -27.04 20.61 1.77
CA GLY A 761 -27.53 20.08 3.04
C GLY A 761 -27.44 18.55 3.16
N LEU A 762 -26.77 17.88 2.22
CA LEU A 762 -26.45 16.45 2.29
C LEU A 762 -25.15 16.22 3.07
N PRO A 763 -25.04 15.11 3.84
CA PRO A 763 -23.79 14.76 4.50
C PRO A 763 -22.69 14.45 3.47
N ILE A 764 -21.52 15.06 3.65
CA ILE A 764 -20.34 14.86 2.81
C ILE A 764 -19.40 13.86 3.49
N TRP A 765 -18.80 12.97 2.71
CA TRP A 765 -17.78 12.03 3.17
C TRP A 765 -16.55 12.11 2.27
N PHE A 766 -15.37 12.10 2.87
CA PHE A 766 -14.19 11.61 2.15
C PHE A 766 -14.26 10.08 2.13
N THR A 767 -14.39 9.49 0.95
CA THR A 767 -14.74 8.07 0.78
C THR A 767 -13.54 7.18 0.47
N GLU A 768 -12.45 7.73 -0.06
CA GLU A 768 -11.27 7.03 -0.57
C GLU A 768 -9.99 7.86 -0.33
N LEU A 769 -9.90 8.56 0.81
CA LEU A 769 -8.84 9.52 1.08
C LEU A 769 -7.47 8.83 1.12
N ASP A 770 -6.56 9.30 0.27
CA ASP A 770 -5.14 8.99 0.37
C ASP A 770 -4.28 10.15 -0.16
N VAL A 771 -3.06 10.21 0.37
CA VAL A 771 -2.04 11.18 -0.03
C VAL A 771 -0.75 10.43 -0.30
N SER A 772 -0.07 10.79 -1.39
CA SER A 772 1.14 10.08 -1.82
C SER A 772 2.36 11.00 -1.80
N SER A 773 3.43 10.53 -1.17
CA SER A 773 4.77 11.11 -1.30
C SER A 773 5.80 10.07 -0.88
N ILE A 774 6.93 10.01 -1.60
CA ILE A 774 8.06 9.15 -1.24
C ILE A 774 8.59 9.54 0.15
N ASN A 775 8.57 10.84 0.48
CA ASN A 775 8.98 11.32 1.79
C ASN A 775 7.82 11.18 2.79
N GLU A 776 8.00 10.31 3.79
CA GLU A 776 6.96 10.02 4.79
C GLU A 776 6.55 11.24 5.64
N TYR A 777 7.41 12.25 5.81
CA TYR A 777 7.06 13.49 6.51
C TYR A 777 6.12 14.37 5.68
N VAL A 778 6.37 14.46 4.37
CA VAL A 778 5.49 15.19 3.45
C VAL A 778 4.14 14.50 3.40
N ARG A 779 4.13 13.17 3.28
CA ARG A 779 2.89 12.37 3.38
C ARG A 779 2.15 12.59 4.70
N ALA A 780 2.86 12.62 5.82
CA ALA A 780 2.27 12.88 7.13
C ALA A 780 1.61 14.26 7.22
N ASP A 781 2.29 15.28 6.70
CA ASP A 781 1.79 16.65 6.72
C ASP A 781 0.55 16.83 5.82
N ASP A 782 0.56 16.21 4.64
CA ASP A 782 -0.56 16.26 3.69
C ASP A 782 -1.79 15.54 4.23
N LEU A 783 -1.59 14.38 4.86
CA LEU A 783 -2.67 13.65 5.51
C LEU A 783 -3.26 14.48 6.66
N GLU A 784 -2.43 15.16 7.46
CA GLU A 784 -2.91 16.04 8.52
C GLU A 784 -3.74 17.22 7.98
N VAL A 785 -3.36 17.80 6.82
CA VAL A 785 -4.19 18.83 6.16
C VAL A 785 -5.59 18.29 5.90
N MET A 786 -5.70 17.18 5.18
CA MET A 786 -7.01 16.60 4.81
C MET A 786 -7.84 16.20 6.04
N LEU A 787 -7.22 15.53 7.01
CA LEU A 787 -7.88 15.08 8.23
C LEU A 787 -8.39 16.25 9.09
N ARG A 788 -7.63 17.35 9.18
CA ARG A 788 -8.04 18.53 9.95
C ARG A 788 -9.13 19.33 9.24
N GLU A 789 -9.06 19.50 7.92
CA GLU A 789 -10.13 20.16 7.17
C GLU A 789 -11.45 19.39 7.34
N ALA A 790 -11.38 18.06 7.22
CA ALA A 790 -12.53 17.18 7.42
C ALA A 790 -13.14 17.30 8.83
N MET A 791 -12.32 17.20 9.88
CA MET A 791 -12.79 17.29 11.26
C MET A 791 -13.42 18.67 11.58
N ALA A 792 -12.91 19.72 10.94
CA ALA A 792 -13.31 21.11 11.15
C ALA A 792 -14.46 21.59 10.26
N HIS A 793 -14.92 20.80 9.27
CA HIS A 793 -16.00 21.21 8.37
C HIS A 793 -17.37 20.69 8.84
N PRO A 794 -18.42 21.54 8.94
CA PRO A 794 -19.69 21.16 9.54
C PRO A 794 -20.54 20.21 8.69
N ALA A 795 -20.40 20.23 7.36
CA ALA A 795 -21.14 19.33 6.46
C ALA A 795 -20.48 17.95 6.28
N LEU A 796 -19.24 17.79 6.75
CA LEU A 796 -18.51 16.54 6.57
C LEU A 796 -18.81 15.61 7.75
N GLU A 797 -19.24 14.38 7.48
CA GLU A 797 -19.72 13.46 8.52
C GLU A 797 -18.93 12.15 8.56
N GLY A 798 -17.86 12.00 7.77
CA GLY A 798 -16.95 10.87 7.89
C GLY A 798 -15.76 10.89 6.93
N ILE A 799 -14.73 10.13 7.29
CA ILE A 799 -13.50 9.96 6.52
C ILE A 799 -13.20 8.48 6.36
N MET A 800 -12.77 8.08 5.17
CA MET A 800 -12.40 6.73 4.85
C MET A 800 -11.08 6.74 4.11
N LEU A 801 -10.05 6.16 4.72
CA LEU A 801 -8.75 6.05 4.09
C LEU A 801 -8.76 4.93 3.04
N TRP A 802 -8.16 5.13 1.87
CA TRP A 802 -8.12 4.11 0.83
C TRP A 802 -6.98 3.10 1.01
N GLY A 803 -7.04 2.43 2.17
CA GLY A 803 -6.02 1.52 2.66
C GLY A 803 -5.10 2.21 3.68
N PHE A 804 -4.19 1.44 4.25
CA PHE A 804 -3.21 1.95 5.22
C PHE A 804 -1.89 1.16 5.28
N TRP A 805 -1.74 0.10 4.50
CA TRP A 805 -0.61 -0.83 4.58
C TRP A 805 0.11 -0.93 3.23
N GLU A 806 1.43 -0.74 3.20
CA GLU A 806 2.24 -0.48 1.99
C GLU A 806 1.91 -1.35 0.77
N LEU A 807 1.91 -2.68 0.93
CA LEU A 807 1.69 -3.62 -0.18
C LEU A 807 0.21 -3.87 -0.50
N PHE A 808 -0.70 -3.16 0.17
CA PHE A 808 -2.15 -3.26 -0.01
C PHE A 808 -2.79 -1.91 -0.41
N MET A 809 -1.97 -0.94 -0.84
CA MET A 809 -2.44 0.34 -1.36
C MET A 809 -2.65 0.29 -2.88
N SER A 810 -3.60 1.07 -3.41
CA SER A 810 -3.73 1.30 -4.86
C SER A 810 -2.75 2.35 -5.39
N ARG A 811 -2.35 3.30 -4.53
CA ARG A 811 -1.34 4.33 -4.81
C ARG A 811 -0.07 4.03 -4.02
N ASP A 812 1.06 4.04 -4.71
CA ASP A 812 2.36 3.89 -4.08
C ASP A 812 2.58 4.99 -3.04
N ASN A 813 3.36 4.67 -1.99
CA ASN A 813 3.75 5.62 -0.97
C ASN A 813 2.58 6.37 -0.33
N ALA A 814 1.44 5.70 -0.10
CA ALA A 814 0.26 6.28 0.53
C ALA A 814 -0.10 5.65 1.89
N HIS A 815 0.76 4.77 2.40
CA HIS A 815 0.51 3.94 3.57
C HIS A 815 0.86 4.61 4.91
N LEU A 816 0.23 4.11 5.98
CA LEU A 816 0.53 4.43 7.38
C LEU A 816 1.47 3.41 8.02
N VAL A 817 1.43 2.17 7.52
CA VAL A 817 2.19 1.03 8.01
C VAL A 817 2.98 0.43 6.86
N ASN A 818 4.30 0.31 7.05
CA ASN A 818 5.20 -0.28 6.07
C ASN A 818 4.89 -1.78 5.86
N ALA A 819 5.42 -2.37 4.80
CA ALA A 819 5.10 -3.74 4.38
C ALA A 819 5.17 -4.77 5.51
N GLU A 820 6.17 -4.66 6.39
CA GLU A 820 6.44 -5.60 7.49
C GLU A 820 5.89 -5.14 8.86
N GLY A 821 5.02 -4.13 8.91
CA GLY A 821 4.29 -3.74 10.13
C GLY A 821 4.81 -2.52 10.89
N ASP A 822 5.94 -1.93 10.46
CA ASP A 822 6.48 -0.72 11.09
C ASP A 822 5.58 0.51 10.78
N ILE A 823 5.15 1.21 11.83
CA ILE A 823 4.37 2.46 11.68
C ILE A 823 5.30 3.60 11.25
N ASN A 824 5.03 4.17 10.08
CA ASN A 824 5.82 5.26 9.51
C ASN A 824 5.38 6.64 10.05
N GLU A 825 6.01 7.72 9.62
CA GLU A 825 5.70 9.08 10.13
C GLU A 825 4.25 9.51 9.86
N ALA A 826 3.65 9.11 8.73
CA ALA A 826 2.24 9.38 8.44
C ALA A 826 1.31 8.62 9.40
N GLY A 827 1.62 7.35 9.68
CA GLY A 827 0.90 6.57 10.68
C GLY A 827 1.02 7.16 12.09
N LYS A 828 2.22 7.60 12.49
CA LYS A 828 2.42 8.29 13.79
C LYS A 828 1.60 9.57 13.87
N ARG A 829 1.56 10.38 12.79
CA ARG A 829 0.76 11.62 12.73
C ARG A 829 -0.74 11.33 12.83
N PHE A 830 -1.23 10.33 12.09
CA PHE A 830 -2.62 9.88 12.17
C PHE A 830 -3.01 9.44 13.58
N LEU A 831 -2.19 8.62 14.24
CA LEU A 831 -2.43 8.17 15.61
C LEU A 831 -2.40 9.32 16.61
N ALA A 832 -1.50 10.29 16.43
CA ALA A 832 -1.44 11.49 17.26
C ALA A 832 -2.71 12.35 17.13
N LEU A 833 -3.24 12.52 15.92
CA LEU A 833 -4.52 13.21 15.69
C LEU A 833 -5.69 12.47 16.36
N LYS A 834 -5.75 11.14 16.25
CA LYS A 834 -6.77 10.36 16.95
C LYS A 834 -6.72 10.54 18.47
N GLN A 835 -5.52 10.68 19.05
CA GLN A 835 -5.38 11.01 20.47
C GLN A 835 -5.75 12.46 20.78
N GLU A 836 -5.38 13.41 19.91
CA GLU A 836 -5.79 14.83 20.02
C GLU A 836 -7.32 14.97 20.05
N TRP A 837 -8.03 14.11 19.30
CA TRP A 837 -9.49 14.10 19.20
C TRP A 837 -10.18 13.23 20.25
N LEU A 838 -9.53 12.95 21.38
CA LEU A 838 -10.16 12.35 22.55
C LEU A 838 -10.20 13.34 23.72
N SER A 839 -11.33 13.36 24.42
CA SER A 839 -11.51 14.22 25.58
C SER A 839 -11.24 13.51 26.89
N HIS A 840 -10.37 14.11 27.69
CA HIS A 840 -10.06 13.68 29.04
C HIS A 840 -10.12 14.87 29.99
N SER A 841 -10.77 14.70 31.14
CA SER A 841 -10.89 15.75 32.14
C SER A 841 -10.79 15.16 33.54
N ARG A 842 -10.16 15.88 34.45
CA ARG A 842 -10.07 15.49 35.88
C ARG A 842 -10.22 16.70 36.78
N GLY A 843 -10.78 16.50 37.95
CA GLY A 843 -10.92 17.57 38.94
C GLY A 843 -11.71 17.13 40.15
N HIS A 844 -12.29 18.10 40.86
CA HIS A 844 -13.13 17.87 42.03
C HIS A 844 -14.51 18.47 41.78
N VAL A 845 -15.50 17.96 42.51
CA VAL A 845 -16.85 18.52 42.52
C VAL A 845 -16.80 19.93 43.13
N ASP A 846 -17.44 20.89 42.47
CA ASP A 846 -17.53 22.28 42.95
C ASP A 846 -18.51 22.44 44.12
N GLU A 847 -18.58 23.65 44.68
CA GLU A 847 -19.45 23.98 45.81
C GLU A 847 -20.95 23.84 45.48
N GLN A 848 -21.31 23.83 44.20
CA GLN A 848 -22.68 23.66 43.71
C GLN A 848 -23.02 22.17 43.45
N GLY A 849 -22.10 21.24 43.77
CA GLY A 849 -22.30 19.82 43.53
C GLY A 849 -22.16 19.44 42.05
N GLN A 850 -21.37 20.18 41.28
CA GLN A 850 -21.23 20.01 39.83
C GLN A 850 -19.79 19.79 39.39
N TYR A 851 -19.63 19.25 38.19
CA TYR A 851 -18.36 19.23 37.48
C TYR A 851 -18.59 19.51 36.00
N ASN A 852 -17.98 20.58 35.50
CA ASN A 852 -18.17 21.07 34.14
C ASN A 852 -16.95 20.76 33.28
N PHE A 853 -17.17 20.31 32.06
CA PHE A 853 -16.11 20.14 31.07
C PHE A 853 -16.67 20.28 29.65
N ARG A 854 -15.79 20.45 28.65
CA ARG A 854 -16.16 20.50 27.24
C ARG A 854 -15.48 19.35 26.50
N GLY A 855 -16.28 18.48 25.88
CA GLY A 855 -15.79 17.22 25.30
C GLY A 855 -16.24 17.01 23.86
N PHE A 856 -15.47 16.22 23.10
CA PHE A 856 -15.83 15.73 21.77
C PHE A 856 -17.07 14.84 21.83
N HIS A 857 -17.88 14.85 20.78
CA HIS A 857 -19.02 13.93 20.72
C HIS A 857 -18.57 12.47 20.82
N GLY A 858 -19.29 11.68 21.62
CA GLY A 858 -19.03 10.27 21.82
C GLY A 858 -19.24 9.71 23.20
N THR A 859 -18.76 8.49 23.40
CA THR A 859 -19.04 7.71 24.61
C THR A 859 -17.99 7.98 25.69
N TYR A 860 -18.47 8.34 26.88
CA TYR A 860 -17.65 8.67 28.04
C TYR A 860 -17.85 7.69 29.17
N ASN A 861 -16.76 7.37 29.87
CA ASN A 861 -16.78 6.80 31.20
C ASN A 861 -16.38 7.87 32.22
N VAL A 862 -17.22 8.06 33.24
CA VAL A 862 -16.96 8.92 34.39
C VAL A 862 -16.69 8.02 35.58
N GLN A 863 -15.59 8.30 36.27
CA GLN A 863 -15.24 7.68 37.53
C GLN A 863 -15.26 8.75 38.62
N VAL A 864 -16.00 8.47 39.68
CA VAL A 864 -16.16 9.35 40.83
C VAL A 864 -15.60 8.63 42.05
N VAL A 865 -14.68 9.27 42.76
CA VAL A 865 -14.08 8.73 43.98
C VAL A 865 -14.38 9.68 45.12
N THR A 866 -15.18 9.21 46.08
CA THR A 866 -15.41 9.87 47.37
C THR A 866 -14.52 9.21 48.44
N PRO A 867 -14.46 9.74 49.67
CA PRO A 867 -13.74 9.09 50.78
C PRO A 867 -14.21 7.67 51.10
N SER A 868 -15.46 7.32 50.77
CA SER A 868 -16.09 6.05 51.16
C SER A 868 -16.38 5.10 49.99
N LYS A 869 -16.44 5.59 48.75
CA LYS A 869 -16.85 4.78 47.59
C LYS A 869 -16.25 5.27 46.27
N LYS A 870 -16.23 4.34 45.32
CA LYS A 870 -15.83 4.57 43.94
C LYS A 870 -16.95 4.14 43.01
N ILE A 871 -17.45 5.06 42.20
CA ILE A 871 -18.57 4.84 41.28
C ILE A 871 -18.10 5.07 39.85
N SER A 872 -18.65 4.29 38.91
CA SER A 872 -18.41 4.47 37.48
C SER A 872 -19.74 4.56 36.73
N LYS A 873 -19.84 5.52 35.81
CA LYS A 873 -21.02 5.73 34.97
C LYS A 873 -20.61 5.98 33.53
N THR A 874 -21.35 5.40 32.59
CA THR A 874 -21.17 5.64 31.15
C THR A 874 -22.31 6.50 30.61
N PHE A 875 -22.00 7.40 29.69
CA PHE A 875 -22.99 8.17 28.94
C PHE A 875 -22.46 8.52 27.53
N VAL A 876 -23.36 8.89 26.62
CA VAL A 876 -23.03 9.35 25.26
C VAL A 876 -23.25 10.86 25.19
N LEU A 877 -22.31 11.59 24.61
CA LEU A 877 -22.38 13.02 24.37
C LEU A 877 -22.74 13.28 22.90
N ASP A 878 -24.03 13.47 22.62
CA ASP A 878 -24.52 13.77 21.28
C ASP A 878 -24.31 15.26 20.91
N LYS A 879 -24.32 15.53 19.60
CA LYS A 879 -24.32 16.89 19.05
C LYS A 879 -25.48 17.74 19.61
N GLY A 880 -25.22 19.00 19.93
CA GLY A 880 -26.27 19.94 20.35
C GLY A 880 -25.72 21.29 20.83
N ASP A 881 -26.58 22.30 20.80
CA ASP A 881 -26.19 23.71 21.00
C ASP A 881 -26.19 24.15 22.48
N THR A 882 -26.85 23.39 23.36
CA THR A 882 -26.93 23.68 24.79
C THR A 882 -26.10 22.70 25.60
N PRO A 883 -25.59 23.07 26.80
CA PRO A 883 -24.86 22.13 27.65
C PRO A 883 -25.69 20.87 27.96
N MET A 884 -25.07 19.69 27.86
CA MET A 884 -25.68 18.43 28.26
C MET A 884 -25.59 18.26 29.78
N VAL A 885 -26.71 17.99 30.44
CA VAL A 885 -26.75 17.72 31.89
C VAL A 885 -26.81 16.22 32.14
N VAL A 886 -25.87 15.70 32.92
CA VAL A 886 -25.82 14.28 33.31
C VAL A 886 -25.91 14.17 34.82
N SER A 887 -27.00 13.60 35.33
CA SER A 887 -27.16 13.36 36.77
C SER A 887 -26.43 12.10 37.21
N ILE A 888 -25.70 12.15 38.33
CA ILE A 888 -24.97 11.04 38.94
C ILE A 888 -25.38 10.96 40.40
N ASP A 889 -26.13 9.92 40.75
CA ASP A 889 -26.49 9.63 42.14
C ASP A 889 -25.35 8.85 42.78
N LEU A 890 -24.84 9.38 43.90
CA LEU A 890 -23.72 8.80 44.61
C LEU A 890 -24.18 7.96 45.77
#